data_AF-A0A496ANY7-F1
#
_entry.id   AF-A0A496ANY7-F1
#
_cell.length_a   1.000
_cell.length_b   1.000
_cell.length_c   1.000
_cell.angle_alpha   90.00
_cell.angle_beta   90.00
_cell.angle_gamma   90.00
#
_symmetry.space_group_name_H-M   'P 1'
#
loop_
_entity.id
_entity.type
_entity.pdbx_description
1 polymer ?
#
loop_
_entity_poly.entity_id
_entity_poly.type
_entity_poly.pdbx_seq_one_letter_code
_entity_poly.pdbx_strand_id
1 'polypeptide(L)'
;MLRLIFVILEFEMSTQVSEFEILNADDDELMRISREGTLSLNLKEMQTIQSHFRTLQRNPTDVELETIAQTWSEHCVHKTFKCIIEYSEPEKNTERIHGLFPTYIQRATEEIDKPWCVSVFSDNAGIIEFDDENNIVFKVETHNHPSAIEPYGGAGTGIGGVIRDSLGTGLGAKPILNTDVFCFGLPDMSYEDLPKGTLHPKRVFKGVVSGVRDYGNRMGIPTANGAILFDSRYTANPLVFCGNVGLIPRDRCDKSVEPGDLIVAIGGRTGRDGIHGATFSSAELDDTSENLGSVVQIGNPIMEKRIVDALLQARDRNLYRSITDCGAGGFSSAVGEMGEDTGAEVHLENIPLKYDGLAPWEIWLSEAQERMVIAVPPENLDKLMDICESEMVEATVLGSFTDSQRLQVFYEDNIVGDLDMGFLHKGLPDIVKKAVWQPQQHSEMQSRDNNIDDYTDDLLHLLASPNIASKESVIRQYDHEVQGGVVIKPLVGIENDGPSDACVVTPVIGKSTAVIVANGINPRYSDVDPYHSAAGAIDETLRNIIAVGGTLEKTALLDNFCWGNPDKPDRLGELVRAAKACYDIATAYGTPFISGKDSLYNEYRDTTTGEQRAIPATLLISGICVISDVNCAVTMDVKAAGNLIYVVGNTYTELGGSHYFGIHGHIGNNAPIVRPDEGKQVMESLSRSISLGLVRSCHDCSEGGIGVAAAEMSFAGGFGMELHLKHIPVDEDIPYDDFRLFSESNSRFIVEVEPAIQTEFENQMNGIPFGHIGKSIESNEFILNGLEGNAIIETTIDKLKSAWQTPLHS
;
A
#
# COMPACT_ATOMS: atom_id res chain seq x y z
N MET A 1 -62.25 20.32 4.22
CA MET A 1 -62.66 21.40 3.31
C MET A 1 -61.40 22.13 2.87
N LEU A 2 -60.89 21.74 1.70
CA LEU A 2 -60.00 22.47 0.78
C LEU A 2 -59.10 23.57 1.37
N ARG A 3 -57.82 23.23 1.60
CA ARG A 3 -56.61 24.08 1.46
C ARG A 3 -55.42 23.37 2.12
N LEU A 4 -54.85 22.37 1.45
CA LEU A 4 -53.48 21.87 1.63
C LEU A 4 -53.21 20.79 0.55
N ILE A 5 -53.40 21.19 -0.71
CA ILE A 5 -53.04 20.42 -1.90
C ILE A 5 -52.23 21.41 -2.76
N PHE A 6 -51.10 20.95 -3.29
CA PHE A 6 -50.11 21.66 -4.11
C PHE A 6 -49.06 22.51 -3.38
N VAL A 7 -48.14 21.84 -2.68
CA VAL A 7 -46.67 22.00 -2.88
C VAL A 7 -46.04 20.61 -2.71
N ILE A 8 -46.50 19.66 -3.53
CA ILE A 8 -45.64 18.58 -4.01
C ILE A 8 -45.31 19.07 -5.40
N LEU A 9 -44.28 19.90 -5.49
CA LEU A 9 -43.69 20.26 -6.78
C LEU A 9 -43.10 18.97 -7.32
N GLU A 10 -43.47 18.68 -8.56
CA GLU A 10 -42.97 17.60 -9.38
C GLU A 10 -41.43 17.51 -9.22
N PHE A 11 -40.95 16.39 -8.72
CA PHE A 11 -39.66 15.87 -9.18
C PHE A 11 -39.91 15.44 -10.65
N GLU A 12 -39.97 16.43 -11.55
CA GLU A 12 -39.54 16.19 -12.91
C GLU A 12 -38.08 15.76 -12.81
N MET A 13 -37.80 14.55 -13.28
CA MET A 13 -36.46 13.98 -13.35
C MET A 13 -35.60 14.93 -14.21
N SER A 14 -34.80 15.77 -13.56
CA SER A 14 -34.09 16.85 -14.23
C SER A 14 -32.94 16.29 -15.05
N THR A 15 -33.10 16.30 -16.37
CA THR A 15 -32.02 16.26 -17.36
C THR A 15 -31.33 17.63 -17.52
N GLN A 16 -31.62 18.61 -16.65
CA GLN A 16 -31.08 19.96 -16.74
C GLN A 16 -29.69 20.06 -16.09
N VAL A 17 -28.75 20.58 -16.86
CA VAL A 17 -27.46 21.10 -16.40
C VAL A 17 -27.69 22.33 -15.53
N SER A 18 -27.12 22.35 -14.33
CA SER A 18 -27.19 23.50 -13.42
C SER A 18 -25.99 24.42 -13.59
N GLU A 19 -26.19 25.73 -13.46
CA GLU A 19 -25.09 26.72 -13.40
C GLU A 19 -24.86 27.18 -11.95
N PHE A 20 -23.60 27.30 -11.55
CA PHE A 20 -23.23 27.83 -10.24
C PHE A 20 -22.87 29.32 -10.32
N GLU A 21 -23.68 30.16 -9.67
CA GLU A 21 -23.52 31.62 -9.62
C GLU A 21 -22.30 32.07 -8.78
N ILE A 22 -21.09 31.86 -9.31
CA ILE A 22 -19.84 32.21 -8.60
C ILE A 22 -19.28 33.58 -9.00
N LEU A 23 -19.66 34.15 -10.15
CA LEU A 23 -19.00 35.35 -10.69
C LEU A 23 -19.01 36.55 -9.74
N ASN A 24 -20.10 36.74 -9.00
CA ASN A 24 -20.27 37.85 -8.05
C ASN A 24 -20.30 37.40 -6.59
N ALA A 25 -20.05 36.11 -6.34
CA ALA A 25 -20.06 35.55 -4.99
C ALA A 25 -18.95 36.16 -4.13
N ASP A 26 -19.27 36.49 -2.88
CA ASP A 26 -18.25 36.82 -1.88
C ASP A 26 -17.57 35.56 -1.30
N ASP A 27 -16.56 35.76 -0.43
CA ASP A 27 -15.79 34.64 0.13
C ASP A 27 -16.66 33.66 0.94
N ASP A 28 -17.69 34.17 1.64
CA ASP A 28 -18.60 33.34 2.43
C ASP A 28 -19.54 32.53 1.52
N GLU A 29 -20.03 33.15 0.44
CA GLU A 29 -20.83 32.49 -0.58
C GLU A 29 -20.05 31.42 -1.35
N LEU A 30 -18.79 31.69 -1.72
CA LEU A 30 -17.92 30.69 -2.36
C LEU A 30 -17.71 29.47 -1.46
N MET A 31 -17.41 29.69 -0.18
CA MET A 31 -17.23 28.60 0.78
C MET A 31 -18.55 27.87 1.07
N ARG A 32 -19.68 28.56 1.01
CA ARG A 32 -21.00 27.93 1.10
C ARG A 32 -21.25 27.00 -0.08
N ILE A 33 -20.96 27.44 -1.31
CA ILE A 33 -21.07 26.61 -2.52
C ILE A 33 -20.19 25.37 -2.42
N SER A 34 -18.93 25.53 -2.01
CA SER A 34 -18.00 24.41 -1.82
C SER A 34 -18.51 23.37 -0.81
N ARG A 35 -19.03 23.82 0.34
CA ARG A 35 -19.58 22.93 1.37
C ARG A 35 -20.88 22.24 0.97
N GLU A 36 -21.83 22.99 0.42
CA GLU A 36 -23.14 22.45 0.03
C GLU A 36 -23.04 21.51 -1.18
N GLY A 37 -22.06 21.74 -2.07
CA GLY A 37 -21.77 20.87 -3.22
C GLY A 37 -20.80 19.73 -2.92
N THR A 38 -20.29 19.61 -1.68
CA THR A 38 -19.32 18.54 -1.31
C THR A 38 -18.04 18.54 -2.16
N LEU A 39 -17.63 19.73 -2.65
CA LEU A 39 -16.53 19.89 -3.59
C LEU A 39 -15.14 19.76 -2.94
N SER A 40 -15.07 19.89 -1.61
CA SER A 40 -13.80 19.86 -0.84
C SER A 40 -12.76 20.89 -1.32
N LEU A 41 -13.20 22.00 -1.91
CA LEU A 41 -12.35 23.11 -2.36
C LEU A 41 -12.20 24.18 -1.27
N ASN A 42 -10.97 24.63 -1.04
CA ASN A 42 -10.68 25.73 -0.12
C ASN A 42 -10.94 27.09 -0.76
N LEU A 43 -10.90 28.16 0.04
CA LEU A 43 -11.22 29.51 -0.41
C LEU A 43 -10.31 29.96 -1.56
N LYS A 44 -9.01 29.64 -1.50
CA LYS A 44 -8.06 30.07 -2.52
C LYS A 44 -8.32 29.38 -3.85
N GLU A 45 -8.65 28.09 -3.82
CA GLU A 45 -9.05 27.32 -5.00
C GLU A 45 -10.34 27.87 -5.60
N MET A 46 -11.38 28.11 -4.79
CA MET A 46 -12.63 28.72 -5.25
C MET A 46 -12.45 30.12 -5.84
N GLN A 47 -11.58 30.95 -5.27
CA GLN A 47 -11.23 32.27 -5.81
C GLN A 47 -10.50 32.17 -7.15
N THR A 48 -9.64 31.16 -7.33
CA THR A 48 -8.95 30.91 -8.61
C THR A 48 -9.95 30.48 -9.68
N ILE A 49 -10.87 29.57 -9.36
CA ILE A 49 -11.96 29.14 -10.24
C ILE A 49 -12.84 30.35 -10.61
N GLN A 50 -13.27 31.14 -9.62
CA GLN A 50 -14.05 32.35 -9.85
C GLN A 50 -13.33 33.32 -10.80
N SER A 51 -12.02 33.53 -10.62
CA SER A 51 -11.21 34.42 -11.47
C SER A 51 -11.09 33.92 -12.91
N HIS A 52 -10.98 32.60 -13.10
CA HIS A 52 -11.00 31.96 -14.41
C HIS A 52 -12.34 32.20 -15.12
N PHE A 53 -13.45 31.86 -14.47
CA PHE A 53 -14.79 32.03 -15.04
C PHE A 53 -15.19 33.50 -15.25
N ARG A 54 -14.70 34.43 -14.43
CA ARG A 54 -14.82 35.89 -14.69
C ARG A 54 -14.16 36.31 -15.98
N THR A 55 -13.03 35.70 -16.33
CA THR A 55 -12.31 35.97 -17.59
C THR A 55 -13.09 35.40 -18.78
N LEU A 56 -13.75 34.26 -18.61
CA LEU A 56 -14.66 33.66 -19.60
C LEU A 56 -16.02 34.36 -19.70
N GLN A 57 -16.35 35.26 -18.75
CA GLN A 57 -17.61 36.01 -18.69
C GLN A 57 -18.86 35.12 -18.60
N ARG A 58 -18.74 33.96 -17.95
CA ARG A 58 -19.85 33.01 -17.71
C ARG A 58 -19.67 32.27 -16.39
N ASN A 59 -20.75 31.74 -15.83
CA ASN A 59 -20.68 30.81 -14.71
C ASN A 59 -20.24 29.40 -15.19
N PRO A 60 -19.63 28.58 -14.32
CA PRO A 60 -19.43 27.17 -14.58
C PRO A 60 -20.75 26.39 -14.50
N THR A 61 -20.83 25.31 -15.28
CA THR A 61 -21.85 24.28 -15.10
C THR A 61 -21.50 23.36 -13.93
N ASP A 62 -22.45 22.54 -13.50
CA ASP A 62 -22.24 21.45 -12.55
C ASP A 62 -21.17 20.47 -13.05
N VAL A 63 -21.24 20.03 -14.31
CA VAL A 63 -20.23 19.16 -14.95
C VAL A 63 -18.83 19.78 -14.83
N GLU A 64 -18.69 21.08 -15.10
CA GLU A 64 -17.39 21.76 -15.07
C GLU A 64 -16.84 21.93 -13.65
N LEU A 65 -17.68 22.38 -12.71
CA LEU A 65 -17.25 22.64 -11.34
C LEU A 65 -16.90 21.34 -10.61
N GLU A 66 -17.70 20.28 -10.83
CA GLU A 66 -17.44 18.94 -10.30
C GLU A 66 -16.16 18.34 -10.92
N THR A 67 -15.96 18.47 -12.24
CA THR A 67 -14.72 18.04 -12.91
C THR A 67 -13.49 18.72 -12.29
N ILE A 68 -13.54 20.04 -12.07
CA ILE A 68 -12.44 20.78 -11.45
C ILE A 68 -12.24 20.32 -9.99
N ALA A 69 -13.31 20.21 -9.20
CA ALA A 69 -13.25 19.81 -7.81
C ALA A 69 -12.60 18.43 -7.62
N GLN A 70 -13.01 17.48 -8.46
CA GLN A 70 -12.48 16.13 -8.48
C GLN A 70 -11.00 16.10 -8.90
N THR A 71 -10.66 16.79 -9.99
CA THR A 71 -9.29 16.86 -10.49
C THR A 71 -8.37 17.51 -9.45
N TRP A 72 -8.82 18.56 -8.77
CA TRP A 72 -8.04 19.31 -7.77
C TRP A 72 -8.17 18.74 -6.33
N SER A 73 -8.79 17.58 -6.17
CA SER A 73 -8.90 16.91 -4.87
C SER A 73 -7.53 16.48 -4.34
N GLU A 74 -7.44 16.27 -3.01
CA GLU A 74 -6.20 15.74 -2.42
C GLU A 74 -5.85 14.38 -3.02
N HIS A 75 -6.87 13.53 -3.21
CA HIS A 75 -6.74 12.18 -3.73
C HIS A 75 -6.18 12.10 -5.17
N CYS A 76 -6.51 13.06 -6.04
CA CYS A 76 -6.07 13.03 -7.45
C CYS A 76 -4.74 13.78 -7.67
N VAL A 77 -4.55 14.96 -7.07
CA VAL A 77 -3.36 15.79 -7.35
C VAL A 77 -2.26 15.64 -6.30
N HIS A 78 -2.56 15.08 -5.12
CA HIS A 78 -1.60 14.92 -4.02
C HIS A 78 -1.06 16.28 -3.54
N LYS A 79 -1.96 17.21 -3.24
CA LYS A 79 -1.61 18.63 -3.01
C LYS A 79 -0.63 18.79 -1.85
N THR A 80 -0.79 18.05 -0.76
CA THR A 80 0.13 18.09 0.37
C THR A 80 1.54 17.66 -0.03
N PHE A 81 1.67 16.61 -0.86
CA PHE A 81 2.96 16.13 -1.35
C PHE A 81 3.63 17.06 -2.37
N LYS A 82 2.88 17.95 -3.02
CA LYS A 82 3.40 18.94 -3.99
C LYS A 82 3.54 20.35 -3.42
N CYS A 83 2.92 20.66 -2.28
CA CYS A 83 2.92 22.01 -1.71
C CYS A 83 4.26 22.42 -1.08
N ILE A 84 4.41 23.71 -0.81
CA ILE A 84 5.57 24.23 -0.07
C ILE A 84 5.33 24.04 1.43
N ILE A 85 6.31 23.47 2.13
CA ILE A 85 6.23 23.21 3.57
C ILE A 85 7.31 24.01 4.31
N GLU A 86 6.90 24.80 5.30
CA GLU A 86 7.79 25.41 6.29
C GLU A 86 7.90 24.46 7.50
N TYR A 87 8.96 23.67 7.55
CA TYR A 87 9.20 22.64 8.56
C TYR A 87 10.09 23.15 9.69
N SER A 88 9.74 22.81 10.94
CA SER A 88 10.54 23.15 12.12
C SER A 88 10.59 22.00 13.12
N GLU A 89 11.75 21.82 13.74
CA GLU A 89 11.97 20.89 14.84
C GLU A 89 12.94 21.49 15.86
N PRO A 90 12.92 21.03 17.13
CA PRO A 90 13.79 21.55 18.18
C PRO A 90 15.26 21.58 17.75
N GLU A 91 15.95 22.65 18.14
CA GLU A 91 17.40 22.82 17.94
C GLU A 91 17.88 22.90 16.47
N LYS A 92 16.95 22.92 15.50
CA LYS A 92 17.26 23.12 14.07
C LYS A 92 16.59 24.38 13.52
N ASN A 93 17.17 24.91 12.44
CA ASN A 93 16.59 26.03 11.72
C ASN A 93 15.36 25.58 10.93
N THR A 94 14.39 26.47 10.75
CA THR A 94 13.24 26.21 9.87
C THR A 94 13.71 25.93 8.45
N GLU A 95 13.27 24.80 7.90
CA GLU A 95 13.55 24.36 6.55
C GLU A 95 12.36 24.68 5.65
N ARG A 96 12.62 25.10 4.41
CA ARG A 96 11.59 25.31 3.39
C ARG A 96 11.70 24.20 2.35
N ILE A 97 10.73 23.31 2.34
CA ILE A 97 10.66 22.14 1.47
C ILE A 97 9.73 22.45 0.30
N HIS A 98 10.13 22.15 -0.93
CA HIS A 98 9.37 22.42 -2.15
C HIS A 98 8.72 21.12 -2.65
N GLY A 99 7.65 20.68 -1.98
CA GLY A 99 6.99 19.39 -2.22
C GLY A 99 7.74 18.22 -1.59
N LEU A 100 7.05 17.37 -0.83
CA LEU A 100 7.61 16.14 -0.27
C LEU A 100 7.98 15.14 -1.38
N PHE A 101 7.09 14.95 -2.35
CA PHE A 101 7.31 14.02 -3.46
C PHE A 101 8.56 14.36 -4.29
N PRO A 102 8.69 15.57 -4.88
CA PRO A 102 9.87 15.92 -5.66
C PRO A 102 11.15 15.97 -4.79
N THR A 103 11.05 16.38 -3.52
CA THR A 103 12.24 16.54 -2.65
C THR A 103 12.80 15.21 -2.16
N TYR A 104 11.93 14.25 -1.80
CA TYR A 104 12.36 13.06 -1.06
C TYR A 104 12.13 11.74 -1.79
N ILE A 105 11.09 11.63 -2.61
CA ILE A 105 10.75 10.37 -3.30
C ILE A 105 11.34 10.38 -4.71
N GLN A 106 10.93 11.34 -5.55
CA GLN A 106 11.39 11.46 -6.93
C GLN A 106 12.91 11.66 -7.00
N ARG A 107 13.44 12.61 -6.21
CA ARG A 107 14.89 12.89 -6.17
C ARG A 107 15.71 11.66 -5.76
N ALA A 108 15.22 10.83 -4.83
CA ALA A 108 15.93 9.61 -4.44
C ALA A 108 16.12 8.69 -5.66
N THR A 109 15.05 8.44 -6.41
CA THR A 109 15.10 7.63 -7.62
C THR A 109 15.97 8.24 -8.72
N GLU A 110 15.87 9.56 -8.94
CA GLU A 110 16.69 10.28 -9.93
C GLU A 110 18.19 10.25 -9.61
N GLU A 111 18.58 10.31 -8.33
CA GLU A 111 19.99 10.23 -7.92
C GLU A 111 20.53 8.79 -7.96
N ILE A 112 19.67 7.81 -7.68
CA ILE A 112 19.99 6.38 -7.74
C ILE A 112 20.16 5.90 -9.20
N ASP A 113 19.35 6.44 -10.13
CA ASP A 113 19.47 6.30 -11.59
C ASP A 113 19.76 4.87 -12.08
N LYS A 114 18.90 3.92 -11.69
CA LYS A 114 19.05 2.53 -12.16
C LYS A 114 18.52 2.40 -13.59
N PRO A 115 19.33 1.91 -14.55
CA PRO A 115 18.92 1.78 -15.95
C PRO A 115 17.83 0.72 -16.17
N TRP A 116 17.63 -0.17 -15.19
CA TRP A 116 16.58 -1.18 -15.24
C TRP A 116 15.21 -0.66 -14.75
N CYS A 117 15.12 0.58 -14.26
CA CYS A 117 13.85 1.28 -14.07
C CYS A 117 13.37 1.81 -15.43
N VAL A 118 12.29 1.23 -15.96
CA VAL A 118 11.82 1.48 -17.33
C VAL A 118 10.88 2.69 -17.40
N SER A 119 9.93 2.77 -16.48
CA SER A 119 8.94 3.86 -16.38
C SER A 119 8.63 4.06 -14.90
N VAL A 120 8.87 5.26 -14.38
CA VAL A 120 8.70 5.59 -12.96
C VAL A 120 7.99 6.92 -12.84
N PHE A 121 6.94 6.98 -12.02
CA PHE A 121 6.16 8.19 -11.74
C PHE A 121 5.51 8.87 -12.97
N SER A 122 5.37 8.16 -14.09
CA SER A 122 4.84 8.66 -15.36
C SER A 122 3.59 7.92 -15.84
N ASP A 123 3.13 6.92 -15.08
CA ASP A 123 2.00 6.05 -15.44
C ASP A 123 1.32 5.55 -14.15
N ASN A 124 0.24 4.76 -14.28
CA ASN A 124 -0.56 4.25 -13.15
C ASN A 124 0.27 3.38 -12.19
N ALA A 125 1.36 2.79 -12.67
CA ALA A 125 2.27 1.95 -11.90
C ALA A 125 3.74 2.09 -12.34
N GLY A 126 4.66 1.60 -11.51
CA GLY A 126 6.09 1.56 -11.82
C GLY A 126 6.46 0.33 -12.64
N ILE A 127 7.37 0.49 -13.61
CA ILE A 127 7.85 -0.59 -14.49
C ILE A 127 9.35 -0.80 -14.32
N ILE A 128 9.76 -2.06 -14.13
CA ILE A 128 11.17 -2.49 -14.04
C ILE A 128 11.47 -3.60 -15.04
N GLU A 129 12.73 -3.73 -15.46
CA GLU A 129 13.17 -4.84 -16.31
C GLU A 129 13.04 -6.18 -15.59
N PHE A 130 12.63 -7.23 -16.32
CA PHE A 130 12.57 -8.59 -15.80
C PHE A 130 13.46 -9.55 -16.59
N ASP A 131 13.22 -9.68 -17.90
CA ASP A 131 14.05 -10.47 -18.79
C ASP A 131 14.20 -9.82 -20.17
N ASP A 132 14.73 -10.57 -21.15
CA ASP A 132 14.97 -10.07 -22.52
C ASP A 132 13.66 -9.77 -23.30
N GLU A 133 12.52 -10.29 -22.84
CA GLU A 133 11.24 -10.22 -23.56
C GLU A 133 10.18 -9.41 -22.80
N ASN A 134 10.26 -9.38 -21.46
CA ASN A 134 9.26 -8.83 -20.58
C ASN A 134 9.86 -7.90 -19.51
N ASN A 135 9.02 -6.98 -19.07
CA ASN A 135 9.17 -6.15 -17.89
C ASN A 135 8.11 -6.53 -16.85
N ILE A 136 8.28 -6.03 -15.64
CA ILE A 136 7.36 -6.21 -14.52
C ILE A 136 6.81 -4.85 -14.09
N VAL A 137 5.52 -4.85 -13.80
CA VAL A 137 4.76 -3.71 -13.29
C VAL A 137 4.43 -3.98 -11.83
N PHE A 138 4.54 -2.98 -10.96
CA PHE A 138 4.10 -3.09 -9.57
C PHE A 138 3.43 -1.81 -9.08
N LYS A 139 2.27 -1.99 -8.45
CA LYS A 139 1.48 -0.93 -7.81
C LYS A 139 0.89 -1.42 -6.51
N VAL A 140 0.80 -0.51 -5.55
CA VAL A 140 0.04 -0.64 -4.31
C VAL A 140 -0.82 0.61 -4.16
N GLU A 141 -2.05 0.43 -3.74
CA GLU A 141 -3.07 1.44 -3.49
C GLU A 141 -3.69 1.23 -2.10
N THR A 142 -4.47 2.21 -1.65
CA THR A 142 -5.19 2.17 -0.37
C THR A 142 -6.69 2.34 -0.56
N HIS A 143 -7.50 1.69 0.28
CA HIS A 143 -8.95 1.79 0.23
C HIS A 143 -9.60 1.92 1.62
N ASN A 144 -9.07 2.85 2.43
CA ASN A 144 -9.29 2.97 3.88
C ASN A 144 -10.73 3.38 4.25
N HIS A 145 -11.16 4.61 3.93
CA HIS A 145 -12.48 5.13 4.31
C HIS A 145 -13.64 4.27 3.82
N PRO A 146 -13.68 3.78 2.56
CA PRO A 146 -14.78 2.93 2.12
C PRO A 146 -14.79 1.60 2.90
N SER A 147 -13.62 1.05 3.22
CA SER A 147 -13.52 -0.18 4.01
C SER A 147 -13.92 0.00 5.47
N ALA A 148 -13.86 1.23 6.01
CA ALA A 148 -14.36 1.55 7.34
C ALA A 148 -15.89 1.45 7.44
N ILE A 149 -16.59 1.74 6.32
CA ILE A 149 -18.05 1.87 6.27
C ILE A 149 -18.71 0.61 5.69
N GLU A 150 -18.21 0.12 4.55
CA GLU A 150 -18.67 -1.12 3.91
C GLU A 150 -17.45 -1.99 3.59
N PRO A 151 -17.00 -2.81 4.56
CA PRO A 151 -15.70 -3.47 4.48
C PRO A 151 -15.54 -4.49 3.35
N TYR A 152 -16.62 -5.15 2.93
CA TYR A 152 -16.55 -6.17 1.88
C TYR A 152 -16.36 -5.54 0.49
N GLY A 153 -17.22 -4.59 0.15
CA GLY A 153 -17.17 -3.82 -1.09
C GLY A 153 -15.91 -2.99 -1.16
N GLY A 154 -15.59 -2.22 -0.11
CA GLY A 154 -14.40 -1.37 -0.07
C GLY A 154 -13.09 -2.12 -0.33
N ALA A 155 -12.89 -3.28 0.30
CA ALA A 155 -11.70 -4.08 0.05
C ALA A 155 -11.71 -4.78 -1.32
N GLY A 156 -12.88 -5.25 -1.77
CA GLY A 156 -13.03 -5.85 -3.09
C GLY A 156 -12.72 -4.86 -4.21
N THR A 157 -13.23 -3.63 -4.12
CA THR A 157 -12.94 -2.57 -5.08
C THR A 157 -11.52 -2.04 -4.96
N GLY A 158 -10.91 -2.09 -3.77
CA GLY A 158 -9.47 -1.84 -3.60
C GLY A 158 -8.60 -2.79 -4.42
N ILE A 159 -8.86 -4.11 -4.35
CA ILE A 159 -8.15 -5.10 -5.17
C ILE A 159 -8.46 -4.94 -6.66
N GLY A 160 -9.73 -4.76 -7.04
CA GLY A 160 -10.09 -4.53 -8.43
C GLY A 160 -9.44 -3.27 -9.02
N GLY A 161 -9.42 -2.17 -8.26
CA GLY A 161 -8.76 -0.92 -8.65
C GLY A 161 -7.29 -1.11 -8.98
N VAL A 162 -6.51 -1.71 -8.07
CA VAL A 162 -5.06 -1.90 -8.29
C VAL A 162 -4.75 -2.91 -9.41
N ILE A 163 -5.64 -3.88 -9.66
CA ILE A 163 -5.53 -4.74 -10.84
C ILE A 163 -5.71 -3.91 -12.11
N ARG A 164 -6.69 -3.00 -12.13
CA ARG A 164 -6.90 -2.07 -13.25
C ARG A 164 -5.75 -1.10 -13.43
N ASP A 165 -5.05 -0.66 -12.39
CA ASP A 165 -3.82 0.12 -12.54
C ASP A 165 -2.76 -0.63 -13.36
N SER A 166 -2.59 -1.93 -13.08
CA SER A 166 -1.65 -2.77 -13.86
C SER A 166 -2.14 -2.99 -15.29
N LEU A 167 -3.45 -3.12 -15.52
CA LEU A 167 -4.04 -3.17 -16.87
C LEU A 167 -3.99 -1.82 -17.59
N GLY A 168 -3.96 -0.72 -16.83
CA GLY A 168 -3.84 0.64 -17.32
C GLY A 168 -2.40 0.98 -17.66
N THR A 169 -1.40 0.34 -17.05
CA THR A 169 0.02 0.68 -17.25
C THR A 169 0.55 0.23 -18.62
N GLY A 170 1.27 1.12 -19.31
CA GLY A 170 1.68 0.93 -20.70
C GLY A 170 0.49 0.62 -21.61
N LEU A 171 0.59 -0.43 -22.41
CA LEU A 171 -0.54 -0.95 -23.19
C LEU A 171 -1.22 -2.14 -22.49
N GLY A 172 -1.06 -2.27 -21.17
CA GLY A 172 -1.72 -3.26 -20.32
C GLY A 172 -0.83 -4.43 -19.94
N ALA A 173 -0.50 -4.52 -18.65
CA ALA A 173 0.22 -5.64 -18.07
C ALA A 173 -0.74 -6.77 -17.69
N LYS A 174 -0.30 -8.03 -17.83
CA LYS A 174 -1.06 -9.19 -17.36
C LYS A 174 -0.88 -9.31 -15.84
N PRO A 175 -1.93 -9.23 -15.02
CA PRO A 175 -1.83 -9.44 -13.57
C PRO A 175 -1.37 -10.86 -13.23
N ILE A 176 -0.35 -10.99 -12.38
CA ILE A 176 0.28 -12.27 -12.02
C ILE A 176 0.29 -12.57 -10.51
N LEU A 177 0.20 -11.56 -9.65
CA LEU A 177 0.29 -11.70 -8.20
C LEU A 177 -0.39 -10.51 -7.51
N ASN A 178 -1.12 -10.77 -6.44
CA ASN A 178 -1.61 -9.77 -5.51
C ASN A 178 -0.84 -9.83 -4.18
N THR A 179 -0.77 -8.69 -3.50
CA THR A 179 -0.31 -8.55 -2.12
C THR A 179 -1.30 -7.71 -1.32
N ASP A 180 -1.49 -8.00 -0.04
CA ASP A 180 -2.41 -7.26 0.82
C ASP A 180 -1.85 -6.99 2.23
N VAL A 181 -1.90 -5.73 2.67
CA VAL A 181 -1.50 -5.37 4.03
C VAL A 181 -2.65 -4.68 4.72
N PHE A 182 -2.97 -5.09 5.94
CA PHE A 182 -4.11 -4.54 6.68
C PHE A 182 -3.73 -4.07 8.07
N CYS A 183 -4.34 -2.98 8.52
CA CYS A 183 -4.28 -2.51 9.90
C CYS A 183 -5.69 -2.33 10.47
N PHE A 184 -5.98 -3.00 11.59
CA PHE A 184 -7.32 -3.01 12.19
C PHE A 184 -7.30 -2.62 13.68
N GLY A 185 -8.46 -2.20 14.19
CA GLY A 185 -8.72 -2.20 15.62
C GLY A 185 -8.63 -3.62 16.22
N LEU A 186 -8.46 -3.70 17.54
CA LEU A 186 -8.36 -4.98 18.24
C LEU A 186 -9.64 -5.83 18.05
N PRO A 187 -9.54 -7.11 17.64
CA PRO A 187 -10.70 -7.92 17.28
C PRO A 187 -11.56 -8.33 18.50
N ASP A 188 -11.00 -8.28 19.71
CA ASP A 188 -11.63 -8.57 20.99
C ASP A 188 -12.13 -7.32 21.74
N MET A 189 -12.09 -6.14 21.09
CA MET A 189 -12.59 -4.88 21.63
C MET A 189 -14.02 -5.02 22.18
N SER A 190 -14.29 -4.41 23.34
CA SER A 190 -15.63 -4.40 23.90
C SER A 190 -16.55 -3.43 23.14
N TYR A 191 -17.84 -3.73 23.07
CA TYR A 191 -18.83 -2.79 22.49
C TYR A 191 -18.95 -1.49 23.29
N GLU A 192 -18.51 -1.45 24.55
CA GLU A 192 -18.54 -0.24 25.38
C GLU A 192 -17.43 0.74 24.99
N ASP A 193 -16.31 0.24 24.47
CA ASP A 193 -15.16 1.05 24.03
C ASP A 193 -15.26 1.49 22.55
N LEU A 194 -16.27 0.99 21.83
CA LEU A 194 -16.44 1.24 20.41
C LEU A 194 -16.82 2.72 20.16
N PRO A 195 -16.07 3.45 19.32
CA PRO A 195 -16.43 4.82 18.95
C PRO A 195 -17.81 4.88 18.27
N LYS A 196 -18.56 5.94 18.53
CA LYS A 196 -19.91 6.14 18.00
C LYS A 196 -19.90 6.15 16.46
N GLY A 197 -20.86 5.49 15.83
CA GLY A 197 -20.97 5.46 14.36
C GLY A 197 -19.84 4.70 13.65
N THR A 198 -19.08 3.86 14.36
CA THR A 198 -18.04 3.01 13.78
C THR A 198 -18.45 1.54 13.81
N LEU A 199 -17.95 0.77 12.86
CA LEU A 199 -18.14 -0.68 12.85
C LEU A 199 -17.18 -1.37 13.82
N HIS A 200 -17.66 -2.43 14.47
CA HIS A 200 -16.81 -3.25 15.33
C HIS A 200 -15.60 -3.81 14.55
N PRO A 201 -14.36 -3.76 15.07
CA PRO A 201 -13.17 -4.19 14.33
C PRO A 201 -13.26 -5.62 13.77
N LYS A 202 -13.77 -6.57 14.56
CA LYS A 202 -14.05 -7.95 14.08
C LYS A 202 -14.96 -8.02 12.85
N ARG A 203 -15.93 -7.10 12.69
CA ARG A 203 -16.79 -7.02 11.50
C ARG A 203 -16.01 -6.47 10.30
N VAL A 204 -15.22 -5.41 10.52
CA VAL A 204 -14.35 -4.82 9.49
C VAL A 204 -13.35 -5.84 8.97
N PHE A 205 -12.58 -6.45 9.87
CA PHE A 205 -11.61 -7.52 9.56
C PHE A 205 -12.22 -8.63 8.69
N LYS A 206 -13.36 -9.20 9.10
CA LYS A 206 -14.02 -10.29 8.35
C LYS A 206 -14.51 -9.85 6.97
N GLY A 207 -15.04 -8.62 6.87
CA GLY A 207 -15.53 -8.08 5.61
C GLY A 207 -14.39 -7.80 4.63
N VAL A 208 -13.31 -7.14 5.07
CA VAL A 208 -12.12 -6.86 4.24
C VAL A 208 -11.52 -8.16 3.69
N VAL A 209 -11.24 -9.13 4.57
CA VAL A 209 -10.70 -10.45 4.16
C VAL A 209 -11.62 -11.14 3.16
N SER A 210 -12.94 -11.08 3.38
CA SER A 210 -13.90 -11.69 2.44
C SER A 210 -13.95 -10.97 1.10
N GLY A 211 -13.81 -9.64 1.08
CA GLY A 211 -13.78 -8.81 -0.12
C GLY A 211 -12.57 -9.12 -0.99
N VAL A 212 -11.37 -9.08 -0.40
CA VAL A 212 -10.11 -9.42 -1.09
C VAL A 212 -10.13 -10.86 -1.61
N ARG A 213 -10.54 -11.82 -0.77
CA ARG A 213 -10.70 -13.22 -1.16
C ARG A 213 -11.59 -13.37 -2.39
N ASP A 214 -12.80 -12.83 -2.30
CA ASP A 214 -13.81 -13.05 -3.34
C ASP A 214 -13.43 -12.36 -4.65
N TYR A 215 -12.73 -11.22 -4.61
CA TYR A 215 -12.26 -10.53 -5.80
C TYR A 215 -11.05 -11.25 -6.43
N GLY A 216 -9.97 -11.43 -5.67
CA GLY A 216 -8.72 -12.05 -6.16
C GLY A 216 -8.92 -13.47 -6.68
N ASN A 217 -9.64 -14.32 -5.92
CA ASN A 217 -9.89 -15.71 -6.32
C ASN A 217 -10.73 -15.81 -7.59
N ARG A 218 -11.73 -14.93 -7.77
CA ARG A 218 -12.58 -14.93 -8.98
C ARG A 218 -11.86 -14.36 -10.20
N MET A 219 -10.91 -13.45 -9.99
CA MET A 219 -9.99 -12.99 -11.04
C MET A 219 -8.99 -14.06 -11.46
N GLY A 220 -8.73 -15.06 -10.59
CA GLY A 220 -7.71 -16.08 -10.84
C GLY A 220 -6.30 -15.50 -10.76
N ILE A 221 -6.07 -14.63 -9.78
CA ILE A 221 -4.77 -14.05 -9.46
C ILE A 221 -4.42 -14.47 -8.03
N PRO A 222 -3.24 -15.06 -7.79
CA PRO A 222 -2.88 -15.51 -6.45
C PRO A 222 -2.62 -14.31 -5.54
N THR A 223 -3.11 -14.34 -4.30
CA THR A 223 -2.71 -13.40 -3.24
C THR A 223 -1.72 -14.12 -2.34
N ALA A 224 -0.42 -13.82 -2.52
CA ALA A 224 0.65 -14.66 -1.95
C ALA A 224 1.65 -13.91 -1.07
N ASN A 225 1.42 -12.63 -0.76
CA ASN A 225 2.24 -11.85 0.17
C ASN A 225 1.37 -10.82 0.90
N GLY A 226 1.77 -10.42 2.12
CA GLY A 226 0.97 -9.50 2.91
C GLY A 226 1.32 -9.46 4.38
N ALA A 227 0.58 -8.65 5.14
CA ALA A 227 0.71 -8.54 6.60
C ALA A 227 -0.62 -8.09 7.25
N ILE A 228 -0.83 -8.42 8.52
CA ILE A 228 -2.01 -7.98 9.27
C ILE A 228 -1.57 -7.50 10.65
N LEU A 229 -1.84 -6.23 10.91
CA LEU A 229 -1.50 -5.55 12.15
C LEU A 229 -2.76 -5.10 12.88
N PHE A 230 -2.64 -5.02 14.20
CA PHE A 230 -3.71 -4.62 15.10
C PHE A 230 -3.21 -3.53 16.06
N ASP A 231 -3.98 -2.44 16.13
CA ASP A 231 -3.82 -1.36 17.11
C ASP A 231 -5.19 -0.70 17.32
N SER A 232 -5.55 -0.39 18.57
CA SER A 232 -6.86 0.18 18.90
C SER A 232 -7.13 1.51 18.17
N ARG A 233 -6.09 2.24 17.75
CA ARG A 233 -6.20 3.51 17.01
C ARG A 233 -6.73 3.35 15.58
N TYR A 234 -6.66 2.16 14.99
CA TYR A 234 -7.26 1.85 13.68
C TYR A 234 -8.75 1.47 13.76
N THR A 235 -9.39 1.55 14.93
CA THR A 235 -10.78 1.10 15.12
C THR A 235 -11.77 1.86 14.24
N ALA A 236 -11.63 3.18 14.17
CA ALA A 236 -12.52 4.02 13.37
C ALA A 236 -12.05 4.15 11.91
N ASN A 237 -10.74 4.03 11.69
CA ASN A 237 -10.09 4.15 10.39
C ASN A 237 -9.13 2.95 10.20
N PRO A 238 -9.62 1.82 9.63
CA PRO A 238 -8.76 0.72 9.25
C PRO A 238 -7.90 1.12 8.04
N LEU A 239 -6.72 0.51 7.91
CA LEU A 239 -5.91 0.65 6.71
C LEU A 239 -6.02 -0.60 5.86
N VAL A 240 -6.31 -0.41 4.57
CA VAL A 240 -6.49 -1.49 3.61
C VAL A 240 -5.62 -1.22 2.40
N PHE A 241 -4.42 -1.81 2.40
CA PHE A 241 -3.47 -1.73 1.28
C PHE A 241 -3.69 -2.91 0.33
N CYS A 242 -3.82 -2.62 -0.96
CA CYS A 242 -4.04 -3.60 -2.02
C CYS A 242 -2.95 -3.41 -3.08
N GLY A 243 -2.22 -4.47 -3.42
CA GLY A 243 -1.17 -4.43 -4.42
C GLY A 243 -1.34 -5.46 -5.53
N ASN A 244 -0.86 -5.13 -6.74
CA ASN A 244 -0.82 -6.02 -7.88
C ASN A 244 0.52 -5.93 -8.63
N VAL A 245 1.08 -7.09 -8.97
CA VAL A 245 2.20 -7.23 -9.89
C VAL A 245 1.68 -7.70 -11.24
N GLY A 246 2.15 -7.07 -12.31
CA GLY A 246 1.83 -7.40 -13.69
C GLY A 246 3.06 -7.75 -14.54
N LEU A 247 2.89 -8.59 -15.57
CA LEU A 247 3.90 -8.89 -16.59
C LEU A 247 3.55 -8.18 -17.89
N ILE A 248 4.49 -7.41 -18.46
CA ILE A 248 4.27 -6.62 -19.68
C ILE A 248 5.38 -6.86 -20.71
N PRO A 249 5.09 -7.02 -22.00
CA PRO A 249 6.13 -7.07 -23.03
C PRO A 249 6.95 -5.78 -23.08
N ARG A 250 8.27 -5.89 -23.33
CA ARG A 250 9.18 -4.72 -23.34
C ARG A 250 8.80 -3.64 -24.33
N ASP A 251 8.15 -4.00 -25.43
CA ASP A 251 7.72 -3.09 -26.50
C ASP A 251 6.28 -2.58 -26.33
N ARG A 252 5.71 -2.72 -25.13
CA ARG A 252 4.33 -2.29 -24.78
C ARG A 252 4.28 -1.35 -23.57
N CYS A 253 5.40 -0.76 -23.18
CA CYS A 253 5.47 0.14 -22.02
C CYS A 253 5.06 1.59 -22.33
N ASP A 254 5.17 2.02 -23.58
CA ASP A 254 4.87 3.40 -23.97
C ASP A 254 3.39 3.57 -24.37
N LYS A 255 2.85 4.74 -24.05
CA LYS A 255 1.49 5.17 -24.43
C LYS A 255 1.56 6.38 -25.35
N SER A 256 0.56 6.52 -26.21
CA SER A 256 0.31 7.77 -26.93
C SER A 256 -1.18 7.98 -27.21
N VAL A 257 -1.57 9.25 -27.26
CA VAL A 257 -2.89 9.67 -27.72
C VAL A 257 -2.67 10.62 -28.89
N GLU A 258 -3.33 10.36 -30.01
CA GLU A 258 -3.29 11.24 -31.18
C GLU A 258 -4.67 11.85 -31.46
N PRO A 259 -4.73 13.11 -31.95
CA PRO A 259 -5.97 13.67 -32.46
C PRO A 259 -6.62 12.77 -33.51
N GLY A 260 -7.91 12.49 -33.33
CA GLY A 260 -8.68 11.57 -34.17
C GLY A 260 -8.76 10.13 -33.64
N ASP A 261 -7.97 9.76 -32.63
CA ASP A 261 -8.20 8.52 -31.90
C ASP A 261 -9.60 8.55 -31.25
N LEU A 262 -10.30 7.42 -31.34
CA LEU A 262 -11.61 7.24 -30.72
C LEU A 262 -11.44 7.00 -29.22
N ILE A 263 -12.30 7.62 -28.43
CA ILE A 263 -12.42 7.36 -26.99
C ILE A 263 -13.39 6.18 -26.85
N VAL A 264 -12.89 5.01 -26.45
CA VAL A 264 -13.73 3.82 -26.27
C VAL A 264 -13.71 3.41 -24.81
N ALA A 265 -14.89 3.32 -24.20
CA ALA A 265 -15.05 2.71 -22.88
C ALA A 265 -15.32 1.21 -23.04
N ILE A 266 -14.69 0.40 -22.18
CA ILE A 266 -14.93 -1.04 -22.12
C ILE A 266 -15.29 -1.46 -20.69
N GLY A 267 -16.19 -2.44 -20.56
CA GLY A 267 -16.50 -3.08 -19.28
C GLY A 267 -17.87 -2.76 -18.70
N GLY A 268 -17.89 -2.31 -17.45
CA GLY A 268 -19.08 -2.08 -16.63
C GLY A 268 -19.95 -0.92 -17.10
N ARG A 269 -21.24 -0.97 -16.76
CA ARG A 269 -22.20 0.12 -17.02
C ARG A 269 -22.15 1.19 -15.93
N THR A 270 -22.50 2.42 -16.29
CA THR A 270 -22.50 3.59 -15.41
C THR A 270 -23.76 3.69 -14.56
N GLY A 271 -23.61 4.02 -13.28
CA GLY A 271 -24.70 4.29 -12.34
C GLY A 271 -24.31 5.33 -11.29
N ARG A 272 -25.20 5.63 -10.33
CA ARG A 272 -24.91 6.52 -9.18
C ARG A 272 -24.07 5.80 -8.15
N ASP A 273 -22.82 5.67 -8.50
CA ASP A 273 -21.89 4.70 -7.96
C ASP A 273 -20.64 5.48 -7.57
N GLY A 274 -20.31 5.54 -6.27
CA GLY A 274 -19.13 6.25 -5.78
C GLY A 274 -19.07 7.75 -6.13
N ILE A 275 -20.20 8.38 -6.45
CA ILE A 275 -20.22 9.84 -6.70
C ILE A 275 -19.73 10.55 -5.44
N HIS A 276 -18.79 11.49 -5.62
CA HIS A 276 -18.06 12.18 -4.55
C HIS A 276 -17.13 11.26 -3.72
N GLY A 277 -16.75 10.08 -4.23
CA GLY A 277 -15.87 9.13 -3.54
C GLY A 277 -14.47 9.70 -3.22
N ALA A 278 -13.85 10.40 -4.17
CA ALA A 278 -12.54 11.01 -3.93
C ALA A 278 -12.57 12.25 -3.04
N THR A 279 -13.60 13.10 -3.16
CA THR A 279 -13.80 14.25 -2.26
C THR A 279 -14.15 13.79 -0.85
N PHE A 280 -14.89 12.69 -0.72
CA PHE A 280 -15.17 12.01 0.55
C PHE A 280 -13.90 11.42 1.19
N SER A 281 -13.07 10.73 0.41
CA SER A 281 -11.79 10.17 0.90
C SER A 281 -10.76 11.25 1.24
N SER A 282 -11.02 12.51 0.88
CA SER A 282 -10.24 13.70 1.24
C SER A 282 -10.77 14.39 2.51
N ALA A 283 -11.71 13.79 3.24
CA ALA A 283 -12.31 14.33 4.45
C ALA A 283 -12.15 13.38 5.66
N GLU A 284 -12.32 13.92 6.87
CA GLU A 284 -12.29 13.14 8.11
C GLU A 284 -13.61 12.34 8.29
N LEU A 285 -13.53 11.18 8.95
CA LEU A 285 -14.72 10.41 9.34
C LEU A 285 -15.35 10.96 10.64
N ASP A 286 -16.65 10.81 10.78
CA ASP A 286 -17.43 11.23 11.95
C ASP A 286 -18.55 10.25 12.32
N ASP A 287 -19.30 10.56 13.39
CA ASP A 287 -20.39 9.72 13.91
C ASP A 287 -21.62 9.63 12.99
N THR A 288 -21.64 10.32 11.85
CA THR A 288 -22.69 10.23 10.83
C THR A 288 -22.28 9.42 9.60
N SER A 289 -20.98 9.12 9.47
CA SER A 289 -20.37 8.52 8.29
C SER A 289 -20.91 7.12 7.95
N GLU A 290 -21.40 6.34 8.94
CA GLU A 290 -22.02 5.02 8.70
C GLU A 290 -23.23 5.10 7.73
N ASN A 291 -23.93 6.23 7.67
CA ASN A 291 -25.08 6.42 6.78
C ASN A 291 -24.68 6.54 5.30
N LEU A 292 -23.39 6.69 5.00
CA LEU A 292 -22.84 6.80 3.65
C LEU A 292 -22.53 5.44 3.01
N GLY A 293 -22.82 4.32 3.68
CA GLY A 293 -22.52 2.99 3.16
C GLY A 293 -23.16 2.66 1.80
N SER A 294 -24.22 3.36 1.40
CA SER A 294 -24.82 3.23 0.06
C SER A 294 -23.95 3.78 -1.06
N VAL A 295 -22.92 4.58 -0.75
CA VAL A 295 -21.97 5.15 -1.73
C VAL A 295 -20.86 4.14 -2.07
N VAL A 296 -20.57 3.19 -1.17
CA VAL A 296 -19.54 2.16 -1.37
C VAL A 296 -20.09 1.06 -2.27
N GLN A 297 -19.36 0.77 -3.35
CA GLN A 297 -19.78 -0.20 -4.34
C GLN A 297 -19.36 -1.63 -4.01
N ILE A 298 -20.08 -2.58 -4.61
CA ILE A 298 -19.67 -3.98 -4.69
C ILE A 298 -19.20 -4.22 -6.12
N GLY A 299 -17.93 -4.52 -6.31
CA GLY A 299 -17.39 -4.79 -7.64
C GLY A 299 -17.77 -6.18 -8.19
N ASN A 300 -17.58 -6.34 -9.50
CA ASN A 300 -17.88 -7.51 -10.29
C ASN A 300 -16.59 -8.12 -10.92
N PRO A 301 -15.84 -8.94 -10.16
CA PRO A 301 -14.57 -9.50 -10.64
C PRO A 301 -14.71 -10.35 -11.90
N ILE A 302 -15.87 -10.95 -12.16
CA ILE A 302 -16.08 -11.74 -13.38
C ILE A 302 -16.12 -10.85 -14.63
N MET A 303 -16.67 -9.63 -14.50
CA MET A 303 -16.61 -8.66 -15.59
C MET A 303 -15.16 -8.21 -15.82
N GLU A 304 -14.44 -7.86 -14.75
CA GLU A 304 -13.04 -7.44 -14.87
C GLU A 304 -12.16 -8.53 -15.48
N LYS A 305 -12.37 -9.80 -15.12
CA LYS A 305 -11.66 -10.93 -15.74
C LYS A 305 -11.87 -10.99 -17.25
N ARG A 306 -13.09 -10.75 -17.73
CA ARG A 306 -13.39 -10.71 -19.17
C ARG A 306 -12.72 -9.52 -19.86
N ILE A 307 -12.65 -8.38 -19.17
CA ILE A 307 -11.89 -7.21 -19.64
C ILE A 307 -10.41 -7.56 -19.80
N VAL A 308 -9.80 -8.24 -18.81
CA VAL A 308 -8.40 -8.72 -18.91
C VAL A 308 -8.22 -9.58 -20.17
N ASP A 309 -9.08 -10.57 -20.39
CA ASP A 309 -8.95 -11.49 -21.51
C ASP A 309 -9.13 -10.81 -22.88
N ALA A 310 -10.03 -9.81 -22.98
CA ALA A 310 -10.20 -9.00 -24.18
C ALA A 310 -9.01 -8.05 -24.42
N LEU A 311 -8.55 -7.37 -23.37
CA LEU A 311 -7.48 -6.38 -23.45
C LEU A 311 -6.15 -6.99 -23.87
N LEU A 312 -5.77 -8.14 -23.29
CA LEU A 312 -4.51 -8.80 -23.64
C LEU A 312 -4.50 -9.21 -25.12
N GLN A 313 -5.63 -9.69 -25.66
CA GLN A 313 -5.76 -9.99 -27.08
C GLN A 313 -5.69 -8.73 -27.96
N ALA A 314 -6.30 -7.62 -27.54
CA ALA A 314 -6.27 -6.36 -28.27
C ALA A 314 -4.87 -5.72 -28.27
N ARG A 315 -4.15 -5.77 -27.14
CA ARG A 315 -2.75 -5.33 -27.00
C ARG A 315 -1.83 -6.10 -27.93
N ASP A 316 -1.92 -7.43 -27.93
CA ASP A 316 -1.03 -8.28 -28.72
C ASP A 316 -1.25 -8.11 -30.24
N ARG A 317 -2.41 -7.58 -30.62
CA ARG A 317 -2.76 -7.21 -32.01
C ARG A 317 -2.53 -5.72 -32.33
N ASN A 318 -2.02 -4.92 -31.40
CA ASN A 318 -1.76 -3.49 -31.54
C ASN A 318 -3.01 -2.68 -31.95
N LEU A 319 -4.13 -2.89 -31.26
CA LEU A 319 -5.40 -2.27 -31.64
C LEU A 319 -5.65 -0.89 -31.03
N TYR A 320 -4.91 -0.50 -30.00
CA TYR A 320 -5.04 0.80 -29.31
C TYR A 320 -3.65 1.37 -28.99
N ARG A 321 -3.60 2.68 -28.70
CA ARG A 321 -2.36 3.43 -28.45
C ARG A 321 -2.18 3.88 -27.01
N SER A 322 -3.26 3.95 -26.26
CA SER A 322 -3.25 4.29 -24.84
C SER A 322 -4.45 3.66 -24.14
N ILE A 323 -4.30 3.42 -22.85
CA ILE A 323 -5.31 2.85 -21.96
C ILE A 323 -5.14 3.48 -20.57
N THR A 324 -6.25 3.65 -19.85
CA THR A 324 -6.24 3.94 -18.42
C THR A 324 -7.47 3.34 -17.74
N ASP A 325 -7.42 3.20 -16.42
CA ASP A 325 -8.55 2.75 -15.62
C ASP A 325 -9.57 3.87 -15.37
N CYS A 326 -10.80 3.50 -15.01
CA CYS A 326 -11.79 4.45 -14.50
C CYS A 326 -11.96 4.26 -12.99
N GLY A 327 -11.09 4.89 -12.21
CA GLY A 327 -11.18 4.98 -10.76
C GLY A 327 -11.89 6.24 -10.27
N ALA A 328 -11.22 6.98 -9.39
CA ALA A 328 -11.69 8.22 -8.80
C ALA A 328 -12.03 9.28 -9.86
N GLY A 329 -13.26 9.80 -9.83
CA GLY A 329 -13.74 10.77 -10.83
C GLY A 329 -14.18 10.18 -12.17
N GLY A 330 -14.13 8.87 -12.34
CA GLY A 330 -14.72 8.18 -13.48
C GLY A 330 -14.16 8.62 -14.83
N PHE A 331 -15.05 8.87 -15.79
CA PHE A 331 -14.63 9.30 -17.13
C PHE A 331 -14.02 10.71 -17.14
N SER A 332 -14.37 11.54 -16.17
CA SER A 332 -13.80 12.87 -16.02
C SER A 332 -12.29 12.85 -15.84
N SER A 333 -11.78 12.00 -14.96
CA SER A 333 -10.35 11.82 -14.75
C SER A 333 -9.74 11.05 -15.93
N ALA A 334 -10.29 9.88 -16.27
CA ALA A 334 -9.70 9.01 -17.30
C ALA A 334 -9.53 9.71 -18.67
N VAL A 335 -10.57 10.37 -19.17
CA VAL A 335 -10.50 11.09 -20.46
C VAL A 335 -9.75 12.41 -20.31
N GLY A 336 -9.94 13.12 -19.18
CA GLY A 336 -9.29 14.40 -18.91
C GLY A 336 -7.77 14.30 -18.87
N GLU A 337 -7.24 13.23 -18.25
CA GLU A 337 -5.80 12.94 -18.15
C GLU A 337 -5.24 12.44 -19.49
N MET A 338 -5.90 11.47 -20.14
CA MET A 338 -5.47 10.99 -21.46
C MET A 338 -5.45 12.10 -22.52
N GLY A 339 -6.34 13.08 -22.39
CA GLY A 339 -6.47 14.21 -23.30
C GLY A 339 -5.71 15.47 -22.90
N GLU A 340 -4.86 15.47 -21.86
CA GLU A 340 -4.24 16.69 -21.32
C GLU A 340 -3.59 17.55 -22.42
N ASP A 341 -2.80 16.93 -23.31
CA ASP A 341 -2.03 17.63 -24.34
C ASP A 341 -2.81 17.85 -25.66
N THR A 342 -3.92 17.14 -25.87
CA THR A 342 -4.66 17.10 -27.15
C THR A 342 -6.02 17.80 -27.06
N GLY A 343 -6.77 17.54 -25.98
CA GLY A 343 -8.20 17.81 -25.86
C GLY A 343 -9.05 16.58 -26.20
N ALA A 344 -10.34 16.64 -25.86
CA ALA A 344 -11.29 15.55 -26.04
C ALA A 344 -12.72 16.08 -26.27
N GLU A 345 -13.46 15.40 -27.13
CA GLU A 345 -14.90 15.57 -27.31
C GLU A 345 -15.60 14.29 -26.85
N VAL A 346 -16.55 14.40 -25.91
CA VAL A 346 -17.28 13.26 -25.34
C VAL A 346 -18.78 13.50 -25.39
N HIS A 347 -19.55 12.48 -25.77
CA HIS A 347 -21.00 12.48 -25.85
C HIS A 347 -21.59 11.55 -24.80
N LEU A 348 -22.22 12.11 -23.77
CA LEU A 348 -22.67 11.36 -22.59
C LEU A 348 -23.85 10.44 -22.88
N GLU A 349 -24.68 10.73 -23.89
CA GLU A 349 -25.79 9.88 -24.32
C GLU A 349 -25.33 8.52 -24.87
N ASN A 350 -24.06 8.39 -25.26
CA ASN A 350 -23.48 7.13 -25.71
C ASN A 350 -23.09 6.23 -24.54
N ILE A 351 -22.95 6.75 -23.32
CA ILE A 351 -22.45 5.99 -22.17
C ILE A 351 -23.50 4.94 -21.73
N PRO A 352 -23.15 3.65 -21.67
CA PRO A 352 -24.07 2.61 -21.21
C PRO A 352 -24.47 2.81 -19.74
N LEU A 353 -25.77 2.99 -19.47
CA LEU A 353 -26.30 3.20 -18.12
C LEU A 353 -26.88 1.91 -17.52
N LYS A 354 -26.78 1.76 -16.20
CA LYS A 354 -27.46 0.70 -15.43
C LYS A 354 -28.97 0.93 -15.35
N TYR A 355 -29.39 2.18 -15.29
CA TYR A 355 -30.78 2.63 -15.20
C TYR A 355 -30.88 4.09 -15.69
N ASP A 356 -32.07 4.50 -16.13
CA ASP A 356 -32.31 5.86 -16.61
C ASP A 356 -32.33 6.89 -15.46
N GLY A 357 -32.18 8.17 -15.82
CA GLY A 357 -32.42 9.30 -14.92
C GLY A 357 -31.22 9.78 -14.12
N LEU A 358 -29.99 9.46 -14.55
CA LEU A 358 -28.79 10.16 -14.10
C LEU A 358 -28.69 11.55 -14.75
N ALA A 359 -28.27 12.54 -13.98
CA ALA A 359 -27.92 13.84 -14.51
C ALA A 359 -26.59 13.78 -15.29
N PRO A 360 -26.32 14.68 -16.24
CA PRO A 360 -25.09 14.66 -17.04
C PRO A 360 -23.80 14.58 -16.21
N TRP A 361 -23.70 15.37 -15.13
CA TRP A 361 -22.53 15.32 -14.24
C TRP A 361 -22.42 13.98 -13.48
N GLU A 362 -23.54 13.36 -13.10
CA GLU A 362 -23.53 12.03 -12.46
C GLU A 362 -23.03 10.93 -13.41
N ILE A 363 -23.39 11.01 -14.71
CA ILE A 363 -22.89 10.09 -15.73
C ILE A 363 -21.37 10.25 -15.90
N TRP A 364 -20.92 11.51 -15.96
CA TRP A 364 -19.54 11.86 -16.24
C TRP A 364 -18.58 11.51 -15.09
N LEU A 365 -18.98 11.78 -13.85
CA LEU A 365 -18.16 11.58 -12.65
C LEU A 365 -18.39 10.25 -11.92
N SER A 366 -19.35 9.43 -12.35
CA SER A 366 -19.61 8.11 -11.77
C SER A 366 -18.31 7.31 -11.62
N GLU A 367 -18.07 6.77 -10.43
CA GLU A 367 -16.92 5.92 -10.11
C GLU A 367 -17.29 4.42 -10.23
N ALA A 368 -18.28 4.09 -11.06
CA ALA A 368 -18.66 2.71 -11.31
C ALA A 368 -17.46 1.82 -11.66
N GLN A 369 -17.38 0.65 -11.01
CA GLN A 369 -16.27 -0.28 -11.16
C GLN A 369 -16.20 -1.01 -12.51
N GLU A 370 -15.07 -1.69 -12.72
CA GLU A 370 -14.76 -2.53 -13.89
C GLU A 370 -14.88 -1.79 -15.23
N ARG A 371 -14.40 -0.55 -15.29
CA ARG A 371 -14.36 0.26 -16.52
C ARG A 371 -12.93 0.69 -16.83
N MET A 372 -12.62 0.71 -18.12
CA MET A 372 -11.37 1.20 -18.68
C MET A 372 -11.69 2.10 -19.87
N VAL A 373 -10.82 3.08 -20.15
CA VAL A 373 -10.88 3.91 -21.37
C VAL A 373 -9.65 3.61 -22.23
N ILE A 374 -9.88 3.42 -23.53
CA ILE A 374 -8.81 3.17 -24.51
C ILE A 374 -8.89 4.15 -25.68
N ALA A 375 -7.72 4.60 -26.15
CA ALA A 375 -7.54 5.43 -27.33
C ALA A 375 -7.31 4.53 -28.56
N VAL A 376 -8.29 4.50 -29.47
CA VAL A 376 -8.36 3.52 -30.56
C VAL A 376 -8.28 4.21 -31.92
N PRO A 377 -7.28 3.89 -32.75
CA PRO A 377 -7.27 4.33 -34.14
C PRO A 377 -8.55 3.88 -34.87
N PRO A 378 -9.25 4.75 -35.61
CA PRO A 378 -10.54 4.40 -36.23
C PRO A 378 -10.52 3.12 -37.09
N GLU A 379 -9.43 2.84 -37.78
CA GLU A 379 -9.23 1.64 -38.60
C GLU A 379 -9.16 0.32 -37.81
N ASN A 380 -8.99 0.39 -36.50
CA ASN A 380 -8.90 -0.76 -35.61
C ASN A 380 -10.20 -1.01 -34.84
N LEU A 381 -11.17 -0.09 -34.89
CA LEU A 381 -12.41 -0.17 -34.11
C LEU A 381 -13.15 -1.50 -34.31
N ASP A 382 -13.42 -1.90 -35.55
CA ASP A 382 -14.19 -3.12 -35.84
C ASP A 382 -13.51 -4.36 -35.24
N LYS A 383 -12.17 -4.44 -35.34
CA LYS A 383 -11.40 -5.57 -34.80
C LYS A 383 -11.42 -5.62 -33.27
N LEU A 384 -11.41 -4.45 -32.63
CA LEU A 384 -11.54 -4.33 -31.19
C LEU A 384 -12.93 -4.78 -30.74
N MET A 385 -13.98 -4.28 -31.42
CA MET A 385 -15.36 -4.66 -31.14
C MET A 385 -15.58 -6.18 -31.28
N ASP A 386 -15.01 -6.81 -32.32
CA ASP A 386 -15.07 -8.26 -32.50
C ASP A 386 -14.46 -9.04 -31.32
N ILE A 387 -13.33 -8.56 -30.76
CA ILE A 387 -12.69 -9.18 -29.60
C ILE A 387 -13.57 -9.01 -28.36
N CYS A 388 -14.02 -7.77 -28.09
CA CYS A 388 -14.89 -7.47 -26.97
C CYS A 388 -16.17 -8.31 -27.02
N GLU A 389 -16.83 -8.44 -28.17
CA GLU A 389 -18.02 -9.29 -28.32
C GLU A 389 -17.70 -10.78 -28.03
N SER A 390 -16.56 -11.28 -28.51
CA SER A 390 -16.16 -12.68 -28.30
C SER A 390 -15.90 -13.04 -26.83
N GLU A 391 -15.34 -12.10 -26.06
CA GLU A 391 -15.16 -12.20 -24.60
C GLU A 391 -16.40 -11.70 -23.83
N MET A 392 -17.42 -11.28 -24.58
CA MET A 392 -18.70 -10.75 -24.10
C MET A 392 -18.54 -9.50 -23.18
N VAL A 393 -17.54 -8.68 -23.46
CA VAL A 393 -17.28 -7.37 -22.84
C VAL A 393 -18.04 -6.29 -23.62
N GLU A 394 -18.79 -5.43 -22.92
CA GLU A 394 -19.45 -4.29 -23.55
C GLU A 394 -18.40 -3.22 -23.87
N ALA A 395 -18.40 -2.70 -25.10
CA ALA A 395 -17.49 -1.68 -25.57
C ALA A 395 -18.28 -0.59 -26.30
N THR A 396 -17.96 0.69 -26.07
CA THR A 396 -18.74 1.81 -26.61
C THR A 396 -17.87 3.01 -26.92
N VAL A 397 -18.04 3.57 -28.12
CA VAL A 397 -17.39 4.81 -28.54
C VAL A 397 -18.08 5.97 -27.83
N LEU A 398 -17.34 6.71 -27.02
CA LEU A 398 -17.84 7.87 -26.29
C LEU A 398 -17.63 9.17 -27.06
N GLY A 399 -16.64 9.20 -27.96
CA GLY A 399 -16.27 10.38 -28.74
C GLY A 399 -14.86 10.23 -29.31
N SER A 400 -14.11 11.32 -29.37
CA SER A 400 -12.76 11.32 -29.94
C SER A 400 -11.82 12.32 -29.27
N PHE A 401 -10.53 12.01 -29.23
CA PHE A 401 -9.49 12.96 -28.89
C PHE A 401 -9.36 14.00 -30.01
N THR A 402 -9.19 15.27 -29.64
CA THR A 402 -9.15 16.41 -30.58
C THR A 402 -7.77 17.06 -30.58
N ASP A 403 -7.55 18.10 -31.38
CA ASP A 403 -6.35 18.96 -31.33
C ASP A 403 -6.65 20.33 -30.70
N SER A 404 -7.80 20.46 -30.03
CA SER A 404 -8.33 21.73 -29.54
C SER A 404 -7.72 22.19 -28.21
N GLN A 405 -7.09 21.27 -27.47
CA GLN A 405 -6.67 21.44 -26.07
C GLN A 405 -7.83 21.81 -25.12
N ARG A 406 -9.05 21.43 -25.50
CA ARG A 406 -10.26 21.61 -24.69
C ARG A 406 -10.90 20.27 -24.36
N LEU A 407 -11.48 20.17 -23.17
CA LEU A 407 -12.39 19.10 -22.78
C LEU A 407 -13.82 19.57 -23.04
N GLN A 408 -14.44 19.03 -24.08
CA GLN A 408 -15.81 19.35 -24.47
C GLN A 408 -16.71 18.14 -24.20
N VAL A 409 -17.69 18.32 -23.32
CA VAL A 409 -18.63 17.28 -22.92
C VAL A 409 -20.02 17.68 -23.42
N PHE A 410 -20.66 16.78 -24.15
CA PHE A 410 -21.96 16.96 -24.78
C PHE A 410 -23.01 16.04 -24.14
N TYR A 411 -24.25 16.50 -24.10
CA TYR A 411 -25.42 15.69 -23.81
C TYR A 411 -26.59 16.15 -24.68
N GLU A 412 -27.10 15.25 -25.52
CA GLU A 412 -28.19 15.54 -26.47
C GLU A 412 -27.92 16.80 -27.33
N ASP A 413 -26.77 16.83 -28.01
CA ASP A 413 -26.27 17.96 -28.82
C ASP A 413 -25.94 19.27 -28.06
N ASN A 414 -26.15 19.33 -26.73
CA ASN A 414 -25.82 20.51 -25.92
C ASN A 414 -24.43 20.36 -25.28
N ILE A 415 -23.61 21.41 -25.34
CA ILE A 415 -22.37 21.46 -24.56
C ILE A 415 -22.74 21.63 -23.09
N VAL A 416 -22.45 20.61 -22.29
CA VAL A 416 -22.71 20.59 -20.84
C VAL A 416 -21.45 20.87 -20.03
N GLY A 417 -20.26 20.74 -20.64
CA GLY A 417 -19.01 21.23 -20.07
C GLY A 417 -17.98 21.59 -21.16
N ASP A 418 -17.23 22.66 -20.93
CA ASP A 418 -16.21 23.17 -21.86
C ASP A 418 -15.03 23.80 -21.12
N LEU A 419 -14.04 22.97 -20.80
CA LEU A 419 -12.87 23.33 -20.00
C LEU A 419 -11.60 23.44 -20.83
N ASP A 420 -10.76 24.41 -20.50
CA ASP A 420 -9.39 24.49 -21.00
C ASP A 420 -8.51 23.45 -20.27
N MET A 421 -7.83 22.57 -21.00
CA MET A 421 -7.00 21.52 -20.40
C MET A 421 -5.83 22.10 -19.58
N GLY A 422 -5.27 23.23 -20.03
CA GLY A 422 -4.22 23.93 -19.31
C GLY A 422 -4.67 24.44 -17.95
N PHE A 423 -5.86 25.04 -17.87
CA PHE A 423 -6.45 25.45 -16.59
C PHE A 423 -6.81 24.24 -15.71
N LEU A 424 -7.40 23.19 -16.28
CA LEU A 424 -7.79 21.99 -15.54
C LEU A 424 -6.60 21.35 -14.83
N HIS A 425 -5.47 21.19 -15.52
CA HIS A 425 -4.31 20.47 -14.96
C HIS A 425 -3.24 21.37 -14.33
N LYS A 426 -3.16 22.65 -14.71
CA LYS A 426 -2.09 23.58 -14.28
C LYS A 426 -2.62 24.85 -13.59
N GLY A 427 -3.93 24.92 -13.34
CA GLY A 427 -4.59 26.07 -12.72
C GLY A 427 -4.61 26.06 -11.18
N LEU A 428 -4.23 24.95 -10.54
CA LEU A 428 -4.23 24.83 -9.08
C LEU A 428 -3.26 25.86 -8.45
N PRO A 429 -3.68 26.67 -7.45
CA PRO A 429 -2.80 27.65 -6.83
C PRO A 429 -1.76 27.02 -5.90
N ASP A 430 -0.58 27.64 -5.81
CA ASP A 430 0.44 27.26 -4.84
C ASP A 430 -0.06 27.43 -3.39
N ILE A 431 0.16 26.39 -2.57
CA ILE A 431 -0.19 26.37 -1.15
C ILE A 431 1.09 26.31 -0.32
N VAL A 432 1.12 27.04 0.79
CA VAL A 432 2.19 26.97 1.81
C VAL A 432 1.60 26.44 3.11
N LYS A 433 2.12 25.32 3.61
CA LYS A 433 1.73 24.72 4.90
C LYS A 433 2.87 24.84 5.92
N LYS A 434 2.52 24.85 7.21
CA LYS A 434 3.49 24.82 8.31
C LYS A 434 3.52 23.44 8.94
N ALA A 435 4.71 22.93 9.20
CA ALA A 435 4.95 21.63 9.82
C ALA A 435 5.85 21.78 11.04
N VAL A 436 5.51 21.11 12.13
CA VAL A 436 6.25 21.14 13.39
C VAL A 436 6.35 19.73 13.91
N TRP A 437 7.55 19.24 14.19
CA TRP A 437 7.73 17.98 14.89
C TRP A 437 8.50 18.19 16.19
N GLN A 438 8.15 17.43 17.23
CA GLN A 438 8.86 17.41 18.51
C GLN A 438 8.95 15.96 19.00
N PRO A 439 10.11 15.54 19.55
CA PRO A 439 10.26 14.20 20.09
C PRO A 439 9.33 14.02 21.30
N GLN A 440 8.65 12.88 21.34
CA GLN A 440 7.83 12.50 22.49
C GLN A 440 8.70 11.89 23.59
N GLN A 441 8.20 11.89 24.82
CA GLN A 441 8.86 11.27 25.97
C GLN A 441 7.89 10.31 26.65
N HIS A 442 8.30 9.05 26.76
CA HIS A 442 7.51 7.93 27.25
C HIS A 442 8.16 7.30 28.48
N SER A 443 7.39 6.49 29.21
CA SER A 443 7.92 5.70 30.33
C SER A 443 8.82 4.58 29.82
N GLU A 444 10.01 4.46 30.42
CA GLU A 444 10.93 3.34 30.22
C GLU A 444 10.62 2.18 31.17
N MET A 445 10.85 0.96 30.69
CA MET A 445 10.90 -0.23 31.52
C MET A 445 12.33 -0.41 32.06
N GLN A 446 12.47 -0.84 33.32
CA GLN A 446 13.78 -1.27 33.85
C GLN A 446 14.07 -2.68 33.36
N SER A 447 15.32 -2.95 32.94
CA SER A 447 15.74 -4.31 32.61
C SER A 447 15.58 -5.24 33.82
N ARG A 448 15.33 -6.52 33.54
CA ARG A 448 15.19 -7.55 34.58
C ARG A 448 16.57 -8.13 34.97
N ASP A 449 16.65 -8.90 36.06
CA ASP A 449 17.93 -9.42 36.61
C ASP A 449 18.29 -10.76 35.95
N ASN A 450 19.40 -10.78 35.22
CA ASN A 450 19.89 -11.96 34.48
C ASN A 450 20.06 -13.23 35.32
N ASN A 451 20.20 -13.12 36.65
CA ASN A 451 20.46 -14.30 37.49
C ASN A 451 19.22 -15.16 37.78
N ILE A 452 18.00 -14.66 37.53
CA ILE A 452 16.77 -15.26 38.10
C ILE A 452 15.61 -15.37 37.10
N ASP A 453 15.64 -14.62 35.99
CA ASP A 453 14.45 -14.44 35.18
C ASP A 453 14.24 -15.52 34.09
N ASP A 454 13.07 -16.17 34.16
CA ASP A 454 12.52 -17.01 33.10
C ASP A 454 11.67 -16.14 32.17
N TYR A 455 12.00 -16.14 30.88
CA TYR A 455 11.34 -15.38 29.83
C TYR A 455 10.40 -16.24 28.97
N THR A 456 10.17 -17.50 29.35
CA THR A 456 9.29 -18.41 28.62
C THR A 456 7.88 -17.84 28.47
N ASP A 457 7.32 -17.24 29.52
CA ASP A 457 5.99 -16.64 29.48
C ASP A 457 5.95 -15.36 28.62
N ASP A 458 7.03 -14.56 28.63
CA ASP A 458 7.13 -13.37 27.77
C ASP A 458 7.18 -13.76 26.29
N LEU A 459 7.97 -14.78 25.93
CA LEU A 459 8.01 -15.32 24.56
C LEU A 459 6.65 -15.90 24.15
N LEU A 460 5.95 -16.61 25.03
CA LEU A 460 4.61 -17.12 24.74
C LEU A 460 3.58 -16.00 24.55
N HIS A 461 3.65 -14.92 25.34
CA HIS A 461 2.79 -13.76 25.16
C HIS A 461 3.10 -12.99 23.88
N LEU A 462 4.37 -12.86 23.50
CA LEU A 462 4.77 -12.29 22.21
C LEU A 462 4.20 -13.11 21.05
N LEU A 463 4.44 -14.42 21.04
CA LEU A 463 3.90 -15.31 20.01
C LEU A 463 2.36 -15.28 19.96
N ALA A 464 1.70 -15.10 21.11
CA ALA A 464 0.24 -14.96 21.18
C ALA A 464 -0.28 -13.56 20.83
N SER A 465 0.58 -12.56 20.65
CA SER A 465 0.20 -11.20 20.26
C SER A 465 -0.39 -11.20 18.85
N PRO A 466 -1.53 -10.55 18.58
CA PRO A 466 -2.16 -10.55 17.24
C PRO A 466 -1.23 -10.12 16.10
N ASN A 467 -0.24 -9.27 16.36
CA ASN A 467 0.73 -8.81 15.36
C ASN A 467 1.77 -9.87 14.99
N ILE A 468 2.14 -10.76 15.93
CA ILE A 468 3.12 -11.83 15.71
C ILE A 468 2.44 -13.16 15.37
N ALA A 469 1.31 -13.45 16.02
CA ALA A 469 0.55 -14.69 15.89
C ALA A 469 0.25 -15.09 14.44
N SER A 470 0.01 -16.38 14.23
CA SER A 470 -0.25 -16.94 12.91
C SER A 470 -1.40 -16.24 12.18
N LYS A 471 -1.13 -15.86 10.92
CA LYS A 471 -2.14 -15.31 9.99
C LYS A 471 -2.78 -16.40 9.12
N GLU A 472 -2.52 -17.67 9.42
CA GLU A 472 -2.95 -18.85 8.66
C GLU A 472 -4.47 -18.87 8.37
N SER A 473 -5.30 -18.46 9.34
CA SER A 473 -6.76 -18.45 9.20
C SER A 473 -7.26 -17.49 8.12
N VAL A 474 -6.48 -16.46 7.77
CA VAL A 474 -6.74 -15.55 6.65
C VAL A 474 -6.11 -16.08 5.38
N ILE A 475 -4.80 -16.38 5.41
CA ILE A 475 -4.02 -16.80 4.23
C ILE A 475 -4.66 -17.99 3.52
N ARG A 476 -5.14 -19.00 4.27
CA ARG A 476 -5.75 -20.21 3.70
C ARG A 476 -7.07 -19.97 2.96
N GLN A 477 -7.66 -18.78 3.08
CA GLN A 477 -8.85 -18.43 2.33
C GLN A 477 -8.54 -17.97 0.91
N TYR A 478 -7.31 -17.51 0.66
CA TYR A 478 -6.86 -16.99 -0.64
C TYR A 478 -6.29 -18.10 -1.52
N ASP A 479 -6.50 -17.97 -2.82
CA ASP A 479 -5.75 -18.75 -3.81
C ASP A 479 -4.31 -18.24 -3.85
N HIS A 480 -3.35 -19.17 -3.85
CA HIS A 480 -1.92 -18.91 -3.92
C HIS A 480 -1.22 -19.82 -4.95
N GLU A 481 -1.99 -20.47 -5.83
CA GLU A 481 -1.52 -21.52 -6.76
C GLU A 481 -1.93 -21.24 -8.20
N VAL A 482 -3.01 -20.50 -8.41
CA VAL A 482 -3.54 -20.18 -9.74
C VAL A 482 -2.44 -19.53 -10.59
N GLN A 483 -2.47 -19.86 -11.88
CA GLN A 483 -1.41 -19.57 -12.87
C GLN A 483 -0.12 -20.40 -12.72
N GLY A 484 0.11 -21.08 -11.58
CA GLY A 484 1.19 -22.05 -11.40
C GLY A 484 2.60 -21.47 -11.29
N GLY A 485 2.72 -20.18 -10.99
CA GLY A 485 4.00 -19.47 -10.93
C GLY A 485 4.60 -19.30 -9.53
N VAL A 486 3.83 -19.49 -8.46
CA VAL A 486 4.30 -19.25 -7.07
C VAL A 486 5.24 -20.37 -6.62
N VAL A 487 6.45 -19.99 -6.20
CA VAL A 487 7.51 -20.91 -5.74
C VAL A 487 7.62 -20.90 -4.22
N ILE A 488 7.86 -19.73 -3.62
CA ILE A 488 7.79 -19.54 -2.17
C ILE A 488 6.43 -18.93 -1.84
N LYS A 489 5.67 -19.65 -1.01
CA LYS A 489 4.31 -19.34 -0.60
C LYS A 489 4.31 -18.57 0.73
N PRO A 490 3.18 -17.93 1.11
CA PRO A 490 3.09 -17.24 2.40
C PRO A 490 3.25 -18.16 3.61
N LEU A 491 2.98 -19.47 3.45
CA LEU A 491 3.20 -20.48 4.49
C LEU A 491 4.22 -21.52 4.03
N VAL A 492 5.21 -21.79 4.86
CA VAL A 492 6.33 -22.72 4.60
C VAL A 492 6.52 -23.68 5.78
N GLY A 493 7.60 -24.46 5.79
CA GLY A 493 7.84 -25.50 6.79
C GLY A 493 7.18 -26.84 6.46
N ILE A 494 7.41 -27.83 7.32
CA ILE A 494 7.02 -29.23 7.10
C ILE A 494 5.50 -29.38 6.87
N GLU A 495 4.70 -28.63 7.63
CA GLU A 495 3.24 -28.69 7.60
C GLU A 495 2.62 -27.54 6.77
N ASN A 496 3.43 -26.70 6.11
CA ASN A 496 3.00 -25.48 5.42
C ASN A 496 2.14 -24.59 6.34
N ASP A 497 2.67 -24.30 7.52
CA ASP A 497 2.02 -23.51 8.56
C ASP A 497 2.98 -22.56 9.29
N GLY A 498 4.26 -22.51 8.92
CA GLY A 498 5.19 -21.47 9.36
C GLY A 498 5.10 -20.22 8.49
N PRO A 499 5.50 -19.04 9.00
CA PRO A 499 5.52 -17.81 8.21
C PRO A 499 6.62 -17.86 7.14
N SER A 500 6.47 -17.02 6.10
CA SER A 500 7.51 -16.75 5.10
C SER A 500 7.82 -15.26 5.07
N ASP A 501 9.09 -14.88 5.00
CA ASP A 501 9.54 -13.48 4.94
C ASP A 501 9.02 -12.76 3.68
N ALA A 502 8.99 -13.47 2.55
CA ALA A 502 8.55 -12.94 1.27
C ALA A 502 7.95 -14.04 0.39
N CYS A 503 7.29 -13.63 -0.70
CA CYS A 503 6.87 -14.56 -1.75
C CYS A 503 7.84 -14.51 -2.94
N VAL A 504 7.97 -15.64 -3.64
CA VAL A 504 8.78 -15.74 -4.85
C VAL A 504 7.94 -16.34 -5.97
N VAL A 505 7.88 -15.67 -7.11
CA VAL A 505 7.05 -16.04 -8.26
C VAL A 505 7.91 -16.15 -9.51
N THR A 506 7.62 -17.13 -10.36
CA THR A 506 8.15 -17.28 -11.71
C THR A 506 7.07 -16.88 -12.72
N PRO A 507 7.02 -15.61 -13.16
CA PRO A 507 5.94 -15.10 -14.03
C PRO A 507 5.86 -15.82 -15.38
N VAL A 508 7.01 -16.30 -15.86
CA VAL A 508 7.16 -17.01 -17.13
C VAL A 508 7.50 -18.47 -16.85
N ILE A 509 6.51 -19.35 -17.01
CA ILE A 509 6.62 -20.77 -16.71
C ILE A 509 7.78 -21.41 -17.48
N GLY A 510 8.66 -22.11 -16.76
CA GLY A 510 9.82 -22.80 -17.32
C GLY A 510 11.10 -21.96 -17.41
N LYS A 511 11.07 -20.66 -17.09
CA LYS A 511 12.29 -19.86 -16.89
C LYS A 511 12.73 -19.92 -15.42
N SER A 512 14.03 -19.77 -15.18
CA SER A 512 14.61 -19.69 -13.82
C SER A 512 14.49 -18.29 -13.21
N THR A 513 14.33 -17.25 -14.04
CA THR A 513 14.14 -15.87 -13.57
C THR A 513 12.85 -15.76 -12.76
N ALA A 514 12.93 -15.12 -11.62
CA ALA A 514 11.83 -14.95 -10.69
C ALA A 514 11.77 -13.53 -10.13
N VAL A 515 10.64 -13.22 -9.52
CA VAL A 515 10.35 -11.97 -8.83
C VAL A 515 10.06 -12.28 -7.37
N ILE A 516 10.62 -11.48 -6.48
CA ILE A 516 10.37 -11.51 -5.04
C ILE A 516 9.51 -10.30 -4.70
N VAL A 517 8.48 -10.50 -3.88
CA VAL A 517 7.69 -9.40 -3.30
C VAL A 517 7.69 -9.52 -1.78
N ALA A 518 8.00 -8.41 -1.12
CA ALA A 518 8.03 -8.29 0.33
C ALA A 518 7.45 -6.95 0.79
N ASN A 519 7.15 -6.85 2.09
CA ASN A 519 6.64 -5.65 2.72
C ASN A 519 7.36 -5.39 4.05
N GLY A 520 7.32 -4.14 4.50
CA GLY A 520 7.73 -3.72 5.85
C GLY A 520 6.86 -2.57 6.34
N ILE A 521 6.48 -2.60 7.62
CA ILE A 521 5.50 -1.67 8.21
C ILE A 521 5.62 -1.63 9.74
N ASN A 522 6.04 -0.49 10.30
CA ASN A 522 6.37 -0.38 11.73
C ASN A 522 5.68 0.80 12.44
N PRO A 523 4.34 0.82 12.57
CA PRO A 523 3.62 1.97 13.13
C PRO A 523 3.94 2.23 14.60
N ARG A 524 4.35 1.23 15.39
CA ARG A 524 4.70 1.43 16.80
C ARG A 524 5.97 2.25 16.99
N TYR A 525 6.91 2.20 16.04
CA TYR A 525 8.12 3.04 16.10
C TYR A 525 7.78 4.51 15.85
N SER A 526 6.65 4.79 15.18
CA SER A 526 6.20 6.16 14.92
C SER A 526 5.78 6.90 16.19
N ASP A 527 5.39 6.16 17.25
CA ASP A 527 5.10 6.71 18.57
C ASP A 527 6.34 7.34 19.22
N VAL A 528 7.52 6.90 18.80
CA VAL A 528 8.81 7.42 19.26
C VAL A 528 9.39 8.41 18.25
N ASP A 529 9.62 7.99 17.00
CA ASP A 529 10.06 8.86 15.90
C ASP A 529 9.60 8.30 14.53
N PRO A 530 8.75 9.04 13.78
CA PRO A 530 8.31 8.66 12.45
C PRO A 530 9.44 8.45 11.43
N TYR A 531 10.59 9.10 11.61
CA TYR A 531 11.78 8.87 10.78
C TYR A 531 12.31 7.45 10.95
N HIS A 532 12.45 6.99 12.20
CA HIS A 532 12.95 5.65 12.50
C HIS A 532 11.94 4.56 12.14
N SER A 533 10.64 4.85 12.26
CA SER A 533 9.57 3.99 11.73
C SER A 533 9.69 3.78 10.22
N ALA A 534 9.82 4.87 9.44
CA ALA A 534 9.97 4.80 7.99
C ALA A 534 11.27 4.11 7.57
N ALA A 535 12.38 4.43 8.25
CA ALA A 535 13.66 3.77 8.02
C ALA A 535 13.55 2.25 8.27
N GLY A 536 12.97 1.84 9.41
CA GLY A 536 12.75 0.44 9.76
C GLY A 536 11.87 -0.29 8.75
N ALA A 537 10.79 0.34 8.26
CA ALA A 537 9.94 -0.25 7.22
C ALA A 537 10.70 -0.52 5.90
N ILE A 538 11.60 0.38 5.49
CA ILE A 538 12.47 0.16 4.33
C ILE A 538 13.45 -0.99 4.60
N ASP A 539 14.13 -0.96 5.74
CA ASP A 539 15.09 -2.00 6.12
C ASP A 539 14.44 -3.38 6.22
N GLU A 540 13.27 -3.50 6.86
CA GLU A 540 12.50 -4.74 6.97
C GLU A 540 12.08 -5.28 5.60
N THR A 541 11.58 -4.43 4.70
CA THR A 541 11.26 -4.84 3.33
C THR A 541 12.48 -5.45 2.64
N LEU A 542 13.65 -4.81 2.79
CA LEU A 542 14.89 -5.29 2.20
C LEU A 542 15.38 -6.56 2.88
N ARG A 543 15.29 -6.66 4.21
CA ARG A 543 15.60 -7.89 4.96
C ARG A 543 14.78 -9.06 4.47
N ASN A 544 13.47 -8.89 4.33
CA ASN A 544 12.58 -9.92 3.82
C ASN A 544 12.97 -10.38 2.40
N ILE A 545 13.35 -9.45 1.52
CA ILE A 545 13.88 -9.80 0.18
C ILE A 545 15.19 -10.58 0.27
N ILE A 546 16.13 -10.16 1.11
CA ILE A 546 17.42 -10.84 1.27
C ILE A 546 17.24 -12.23 1.87
N ALA A 547 16.32 -12.39 2.83
CA ALA A 547 16.08 -13.65 3.55
C ALA A 547 15.66 -14.78 2.61
N VAL A 548 14.99 -14.47 1.50
CA VAL A 548 14.60 -15.45 0.48
C VAL A 548 15.54 -15.51 -0.74
N GLY A 549 16.71 -14.85 -0.68
CA GLY A 549 17.76 -14.93 -1.69
C GLY A 549 17.78 -13.78 -2.72
N GLY A 550 17.11 -12.67 -2.45
CA GLY A 550 17.15 -11.45 -3.25
C GLY A 550 18.45 -10.64 -3.08
N THR A 551 18.52 -9.49 -3.74
CA THR A 551 19.67 -8.56 -3.69
C THR A 551 19.21 -7.11 -3.60
N LEU A 552 20.00 -6.23 -2.98
CA LEU A 552 19.73 -4.79 -3.01
C LEU A 552 19.81 -4.21 -4.42
N GLU A 553 20.76 -4.68 -5.24
CA GLU A 553 21.06 -4.13 -6.56
C GLU A 553 19.86 -4.18 -7.53
N LYS A 554 19.02 -5.21 -7.40
CA LYS A 554 17.88 -5.50 -8.26
C LYS A 554 16.53 -5.25 -7.58
N THR A 555 16.52 -4.48 -6.49
CA THR A 555 15.32 -4.17 -5.73
C THR A 555 14.83 -2.75 -5.97
N ALA A 556 13.55 -2.61 -6.27
CA ALA A 556 12.80 -1.36 -6.27
C ALA A 556 11.77 -1.34 -5.13
N LEU A 557 11.39 -0.14 -4.71
CA LEU A 557 10.49 0.13 -3.59
C LEU A 557 9.24 0.88 -4.04
N LEU A 558 8.18 0.76 -3.24
CA LEU A 558 6.98 1.58 -3.29
C LEU A 558 6.71 2.19 -1.92
N ASP A 559 6.27 3.45 -1.89
CA ASP A 559 5.95 4.20 -0.68
C ASP A 559 4.43 4.45 -0.55
N ASN A 560 3.80 3.91 0.50
CA ASN A 560 2.37 4.07 0.76
C ASN A 560 2.13 4.75 2.11
N PHE A 561 1.96 6.08 2.08
CA PHE A 561 1.78 6.90 3.28
C PHE A 561 0.32 6.91 3.73
N CYS A 562 0.05 6.55 4.99
CA CYS A 562 -1.26 6.69 5.62
C CYS A 562 -1.15 7.59 6.86
N TRP A 563 -1.73 8.79 6.77
CA TRP A 563 -1.60 9.82 7.79
C TRP A 563 -2.95 10.42 8.22
N GLY A 564 -2.93 11.08 9.39
CA GLY A 564 -4.03 11.91 9.86
C GLY A 564 -4.20 13.20 9.03
N ASN A 565 -4.82 14.22 9.62
CA ASN A 565 -5.12 15.47 8.93
C ASN A 565 -3.85 16.31 8.72
N PRO A 566 -3.37 16.48 7.47
CA PRO A 566 -2.12 17.18 7.16
C PRO A 566 -2.21 18.70 7.29
N ASP A 567 -3.39 19.27 7.56
CA ASP A 567 -3.55 20.70 7.83
C ASP A 567 -3.13 21.06 9.27
N LYS A 568 -2.98 20.05 10.14
CA LYS A 568 -2.43 20.21 11.47
C LYS A 568 -0.90 20.17 11.43
N PRO A 569 -0.19 21.19 11.98
CA PRO A 569 1.26 21.25 11.87
C PRO A 569 2.01 20.07 12.50
N ASP A 570 1.50 19.49 13.59
CA ASP A 570 2.08 18.31 14.24
C ASP A 570 2.02 17.07 13.35
N ARG A 571 0.84 16.80 12.76
CA ARG A 571 0.64 15.67 11.85
C ARG A 571 1.50 15.80 10.59
N LEU A 572 1.54 17.00 9.99
CA LEU A 572 2.40 17.26 8.84
C LEU A 572 3.90 17.16 9.21
N GLY A 573 4.28 17.54 10.42
CA GLY A 573 5.64 17.36 10.93
C GLY A 573 6.07 15.90 10.97
N GLU A 574 5.21 15.01 11.47
CA GLU A 574 5.42 13.56 11.45
C GLU A 574 5.58 13.04 10.00
N LEU A 575 4.76 13.51 9.06
CA LEU A 575 4.82 13.11 7.64
C LEU A 575 6.14 13.54 6.98
N VAL A 576 6.59 14.77 7.24
CA VAL A 576 7.88 15.29 6.73
C VAL A 576 9.04 14.40 7.22
N ARG A 577 9.00 13.95 8.48
CA ARG A 577 10.04 13.07 9.04
C ARG A 577 10.10 11.71 8.36
N ALA A 578 8.94 11.10 8.11
CA ALA A 578 8.87 9.84 7.37
C ALA A 578 9.39 9.99 5.94
N ALA A 579 8.95 11.03 5.21
CA ALA A 579 9.41 11.29 3.85
C ALA A 579 10.93 11.51 3.77
N LYS A 580 11.52 12.21 4.75
CA LYS A 580 12.97 12.41 4.83
C LYS A 580 13.73 11.10 4.99
N ALA A 581 13.23 10.17 5.80
CA ALA A 581 13.80 8.84 5.95
C ALA A 581 13.77 8.05 4.64
N CYS A 582 12.69 8.18 3.85
CA CYS A 582 12.61 7.56 2.52
C CYS A 582 13.79 7.98 1.64
N TYR A 583 14.10 9.27 1.56
CA TYR A 583 15.25 9.75 0.80
C TYR A 583 16.58 9.21 1.34
N ASP A 584 16.83 9.40 2.64
CA ASP A 584 18.12 9.06 3.26
C ASP A 584 18.43 7.56 3.16
N ILE A 585 17.44 6.70 3.39
CA ILE A 585 17.63 5.24 3.44
C ILE A 585 17.61 4.63 2.03
N ALA A 586 16.69 5.04 1.15
CA ALA A 586 16.65 4.53 -0.22
C ALA A 586 17.93 4.86 -1.00
N THR A 587 18.47 6.07 -0.84
CA THR A 587 19.73 6.47 -1.48
C THR A 587 20.93 5.71 -0.90
N ALA A 588 20.97 5.49 0.42
CA ALA A 588 22.05 4.73 1.04
C ALA A 588 22.08 3.25 0.60
N TYR A 589 20.92 2.60 0.55
CA TYR A 589 20.80 1.24 0.03
C TYR A 589 20.90 1.15 -1.51
N GLY A 590 20.61 2.24 -2.23
CA GLY A 590 20.62 2.29 -3.68
C GLY A 590 19.41 1.61 -4.31
N THR A 591 18.26 1.68 -3.65
CA THR A 591 17.00 1.01 -3.99
C THR A 591 15.94 2.07 -4.35
N PRO A 592 15.64 2.29 -5.65
CA PRO A 592 14.77 3.39 -6.09
C PRO A 592 13.30 3.14 -5.76
N PHE A 593 12.54 4.22 -5.55
CA PHE A 593 11.09 4.18 -5.57
C PHE A 593 10.58 4.21 -7.02
N ILE A 594 9.65 3.33 -7.39
CA ILE A 594 9.11 3.26 -8.77
C ILE A 594 7.64 3.69 -8.86
N SER A 595 6.93 3.65 -7.73
CA SER A 595 5.52 4.00 -7.60
C SER A 595 5.20 4.21 -6.11
N GLY A 596 4.06 4.81 -5.79
CA GLY A 596 3.61 5.00 -4.42
C GLY A 596 2.17 5.48 -4.36
N LYS A 597 1.72 5.80 -3.14
CA LYS A 597 0.44 6.44 -2.86
C LYS A 597 0.48 7.18 -1.52
N ASP A 598 -0.38 8.17 -1.36
CA ASP A 598 -0.72 8.74 -0.06
C ASP A 598 -2.23 8.71 0.19
N SER A 599 -2.58 8.38 1.43
CA SER A 599 -3.91 8.48 2.01
C SER A 599 -3.81 9.37 3.25
N LEU A 600 -4.38 10.56 3.16
CA LEU A 600 -4.38 11.55 4.23
C LEU A 600 -5.77 11.64 4.86
N TYR A 601 -5.91 12.40 5.95
CA TYR A 601 -7.19 12.58 6.66
C TYR A 601 -7.76 11.29 7.29
N ASN A 602 -6.91 10.31 7.62
CA ASN A 602 -7.28 9.13 8.39
C ASN A 602 -7.45 9.51 9.88
N GLU A 603 -8.48 10.30 10.19
CA GLU A 603 -8.88 10.68 11.53
C GLU A 603 -10.39 10.50 11.72
N TYR A 604 -10.77 10.17 12.95
CA TYR A 604 -12.17 10.12 13.38
C TYR A 604 -12.47 11.27 14.32
N ARG A 605 -13.65 11.89 14.15
CA ARG A 605 -14.15 12.98 14.99
C ARG A 605 -15.49 12.62 15.60
N ASP A 606 -15.57 12.66 16.92
CA ASP A 606 -16.84 12.59 17.64
C ASP A 606 -17.50 13.99 17.64
N THR A 607 -18.60 14.18 16.91
CA THR A 607 -19.27 15.49 16.84
C THR A 607 -19.97 15.90 18.14
N THR A 608 -20.18 14.96 19.07
CA THR A 608 -20.83 15.22 20.37
C THR A 608 -19.82 15.70 21.41
N THR A 609 -18.63 15.10 21.47
CA THR A 609 -17.57 15.45 22.44
C THR A 609 -16.53 16.40 21.86
N GLY A 610 -16.39 16.44 20.54
CA GLY A 610 -15.31 17.14 19.83
C GLY A 610 -13.97 16.39 19.86
N GLU A 611 -13.93 15.17 20.41
CA GLU A 611 -12.72 14.34 20.45
C GLU A 611 -12.30 13.93 19.03
N GLN A 612 -11.00 13.97 18.76
CA GLN A 612 -10.39 13.54 17.50
C GLN A 612 -9.38 12.43 17.76
N ARG A 613 -9.41 11.42 16.91
CA ARG A 613 -8.52 10.25 16.99
C ARG A 613 -7.91 10.01 15.62
N ALA A 614 -6.63 10.32 15.49
CA ALA A 614 -5.84 9.97 14.31
C ALA A 614 -5.35 8.53 14.42
N ILE A 615 -5.16 7.88 13.27
CA ILE A 615 -4.35 6.67 13.19
C ILE A 615 -2.90 6.97 13.64
N PRO A 616 -2.13 5.95 14.04
CA PRO A 616 -0.68 6.06 14.10
C PRO A 616 -0.14 6.47 12.72
N ALA A 617 0.90 7.28 12.72
CA ALA A 617 1.70 7.58 11.54
C ALA A 617 2.17 6.27 10.89
N THR A 618 1.61 5.91 9.73
CA THR A 618 1.82 4.59 9.14
C THR A 618 2.37 4.72 7.72
N LEU A 619 3.52 4.09 7.49
CA LEU A 619 4.12 3.94 6.16
C LEU A 619 4.26 2.46 5.87
N LEU A 620 3.65 2.02 4.77
CA LEU A 620 3.93 0.72 4.18
C LEU A 620 4.99 0.91 3.09
N ILE A 621 6.08 0.17 3.20
CA ILE A 621 7.03 -0.02 2.11
C ILE A 621 6.78 -1.40 1.51
N SER A 622 6.61 -1.43 0.19
CA SER A 622 6.56 -2.68 -0.59
C SER A 622 7.79 -2.75 -1.48
N GLY A 623 8.40 -3.91 -1.56
CA GLY A 623 9.62 -4.13 -2.34
C GLY A 623 9.42 -5.20 -3.41
N ILE A 624 10.07 -5.00 -4.55
CA ILE A 624 10.10 -5.96 -5.64
C ILE A 624 11.53 -6.19 -6.12
N CYS A 625 11.96 -7.45 -6.18
CA CYS A 625 13.32 -7.83 -6.57
C CYS A 625 13.31 -8.87 -7.69
N VAL A 626 14.10 -8.65 -8.74
CA VAL A 626 14.29 -9.64 -9.80
C VAL A 626 15.54 -10.48 -9.51
N ILE A 627 15.35 -11.80 -9.47
CA ILE A 627 16.44 -12.78 -9.36
C ILE A 627 16.58 -13.59 -10.65
N SER A 628 17.81 -13.92 -11.02
CA SER A 628 18.11 -14.65 -12.27
C SER A 628 17.90 -16.16 -12.17
N ASP A 629 17.99 -16.72 -10.97
CA ASP A 629 17.81 -18.14 -10.72
C ASP A 629 17.05 -18.39 -9.41
N VAL A 630 15.82 -18.86 -9.56
CA VAL A 630 14.92 -19.22 -8.45
C VAL A 630 15.44 -20.39 -7.61
N ASN A 631 16.38 -21.21 -8.13
CA ASN A 631 16.95 -22.31 -7.37
C ASN A 631 17.85 -21.85 -6.20
N CYS A 632 18.22 -20.56 -6.16
CA CYS A 632 18.95 -19.97 -5.05
C CYS A 632 18.04 -19.52 -3.90
N ALA A 633 16.71 -19.57 -4.08
CA ALA A 633 15.77 -19.11 -3.06
C ALA A 633 15.76 -20.06 -1.86
N VAL A 634 15.71 -19.49 -0.65
CA VAL A 634 15.64 -20.23 0.62
C VAL A 634 14.41 -19.77 1.42
N THR A 635 14.01 -20.56 2.41
CA THR A 635 12.90 -20.24 3.31
C THR A 635 13.37 -20.31 4.76
N MET A 636 12.59 -19.75 5.69
CA MET A 636 13.02 -19.60 7.08
C MET A 636 13.02 -20.88 7.94
N ASP A 637 12.29 -21.93 7.52
CA ASP A 637 12.18 -23.15 8.31
C ASP A 637 13.50 -23.93 8.36
N VAL A 638 13.89 -24.36 9.57
CA VAL A 638 15.09 -25.18 9.78
C VAL A 638 14.98 -26.50 9.02
N LYS A 639 16.03 -26.86 8.29
CA LYS A 639 16.02 -27.99 7.36
C LYS A 639 16.47 -29.30 7.97
N ALA A 640 17.37 -29.28 8.94
CA ALA A 640 17.86 -30.51 9.57
C ALA A 640 18.39 -30.30 10.99
N ALA A 641 18.29 -31.33 11.82
CA ALA A 641 18.95 -31.39 13.13
C ALA A 641 20.48 -31.42 13.00
N GLY A 642 21.18 -30.78 13.94
CA GLY A 642 22.63 -30.71 14.01
C GLY A 642 23.25 -29.61 13.14
N ASN A 643 22.44 -28.87 12.40
CA ASN A 643 22.90 -27.67 11.70
C ASN A 643 23.16 -26.53 12.69
N LEU A 644 24.09 -25.66 12.31
CA LEU A 644 24.55 -24.54 13.12
C LEU A 644 23.61 -23.36 12.91
N ILE A 645 23.28 -22.67 14.00
CA ILE A 645 22.43 -21.48 13.98
C ILE A 645 23.29 -20.26 14.27
N TYR A 646 23.21 -19.27 13.40
CA TYR A 646 23.94 -18.01 13.50
C TYR A 646 22.98 -16.83 13.57
N VAL A 647 23.40 -15.78 14.27
CA VAL A 647 22.84 -14.43 14.12
C VAL A 647 23.83 -13.61 13.29
N VAL A 648 23.31 -12.89 12.29
CA VAL A 648 24.06 -11.94 11.46
C VAL A 648 23.49 -10.55 11.70
N GLY A 649 24.36 -9.56 11.95
CA GLY A 649 24.00 -8.19 12.34
C GLY A 649 24.07 -7.96 13.86
N ASN A 650 24.24 -6.69 14.26
CA ASN A 650 24.36 -6.28 15.65
C ASN A 650 23.00 -6.06 16.34
N THR A 651 22.94 -6.42 17.62
CA THR A 651 21.84 -6.05 18.51
C THR A 651 22.20 -4.81 19.33
N TYR A 652 21.23 -3.90 19.49
CA TYR A 652 21.36 -2.65 20.23
C TYR A 652 20.32 -2.58 21.36
N THR A 653 20.44 -1.60 22.26
CA THR A 653 19.50 -1.38 23.37
C THR A 653 18.20 -0.70 22.95
N GLU A 654 17.61 -1.14 21.85
CA GLU A 654 16.52 -0.48 21.12
C GLU A 654 15.20 -1.24 21.33
N LEU A 655 14.51 -0.94 22.43
CA LEU A 655 13.20 -1.52 22.77
C LEU A 655 12.05 -0.50 22.66
N GLY A 656 12.32 0.75 22.26
CA GLY A 656 11.31 1.78 22.05
C GLY A 656 10.34 1.39 20.94
N GLY A 657 9.04 1.36 21.23
CA GLY A 657 7.99 0.90 20.31
C GLY A 657 7.92 -0.63 20.13
N SER A 658 8.80 -1.41 20.75
CA SER A 658 8.85 -2.86 20.58
C SER A 658 7.58 -3.57 21.08
N HIS A 659 7.34 -4.78 20.57
CA HIS A 659 6.28 -5.64 21.06
C HIS A 659 6.53 -6.13 22.48
N TYR A 660 7.80 -6.32 22.87
CA TYR A 660 8.16 -6.70 24.24
C TYR A 660 7.81 -5.61 25.26
N PHE A 661 8.17 -4.35 25.00
CA PHE A 661 7.68 -3.25 25.85
C PHE A 661 6.15 -3.15 25.81
N GLY A 662 5.53 -3.42 24.65
CA GLY A 662 4.08 -3.45 24.47
C GLY A 662 3.36 -4.42 25.41
N ILE A 663 3.81 -5.67 25.54
CA ILE A 663 3.18 -6.66 26.44
C ILE A 663 3.33 -6.29 27.93
N HIS A 664 4.29 -5.43 28.26
CA HIS A 664 4.48 -4.89 29.61
C HIS A 664 3.85 -3.49 29.80
N GLY A 665 3.13 -2.96 28.81
CA GLY A 665 2.44 -1.66 28.90
C GLY A 665 3.37 -0.45 28.80
N HIS A 666 4.52 -0.60 28.14
CA HIS A 666 5.49 0.45 27.89
C HIS A 666 5.62 0.78 26.40
N ILE A 667 6.03 2.01 26.11
CA ILE A 667 6.47 2.42 24.75
C ILE A 667 7.99 2.53 24.74
N GLY A 668 8.62 3.19 25.72
CA GLY A 668 10.06 3.48 25.69
C GLY A 668 10.42 4.60 24.71
N ASN A 669 11.69 5.03 24.71
CA ASN A 669 12.15 6.19 23.95
C ASN A 669 13.25 5.88 22.92
N ASN A 670 13.84 4.67 22.96
CA ASN A 670 14.91 4.28 22.06
C ASN A 670 14.38 3.37 20.95
N ALA A 671 13.77 3.96 19.91
CA ALA A 671 13.30 3.22 18.75
C ALA A 671 14.45 2.52 18.01
N PRO A 672 14.20 1.37 17.35
CA PRO A 672 15.17 0.75 16.46
C PRO A 672 15.69 1.72 15.39
N ILE A 673 17.02 1.83 15.29
CA ILE A 673 17.70 2.75 14.37
C ILE A 673 18.31 1.95 13.22
N VAL A 674 18.00 2.34 11.98
CA VAL A 674 18.69 1.80 10.80
C VAL A 674 20.06 2.46 10.66
N ARG A 675 21.10 1.63 10.57
CA ARG A 675 22.48 2.04 10.32
C ARG A 675 22.84 1.60 8.89
N PRO A 676 22.53 2.40 7.87
CA PRO A 676 22.45 1.91 6.50
C PRO A 676 23.79 1.41 5.93
N ASP A 677 24.92 2.00 6.33
CA ASP A 677 26.24 1.52 5.90
C ASP A 677 26.53 0.10 6.40
N GLU A 678 26.19 -0.19 7.67
CA GLU A 678 26.34 -1.52 8.26
C GLU A 678 25.32 -2.49 7.69
N GLY A 679 24.04 -2.08 7.64
CA GLY A 679 22.96 -2.90 7.11
C GLY A 679 23.21 -3.30 5.66
N LYS A 680 23.78 -2.40 4.85
CA LYS A 680 24.12 -2.69 3.45
C LYS A 680 25.18 -3.76 3.35
N GLN A 681 26.24 -3.66 4.15
CA GLN A 681 27.32 -4.65 4.18
C GLN A 681 26.82 -6.02 4.65
N VAL A 682 25.95 -6.05 5.68
CA VAL A 682 25.29 -7.27 6.16
C VAL A 682 24.47 -7.91 5.04
N MET A 683 23.54 -7.16 4.44
CA MET A 683 22.62 -7.63 3.42
C MET A 683 23.34 -8.10 2.15
N GLU A 684 24.35 -7.37 1.67
CA GLU A 684 25.14 -7.75 0.49
C GLU A 684 25.96 -9.03 0.74
N SER A 685 26.55 -9.18 1.94
CA SER A 685 27.34 -10.36 2.30
C SER A 685 26.45 -11.59 2.46
N LEU A 686 25.27 -11.43 3.08
CA LEU A 686 24.30 -12.49 3.24
C LEU A 686 23.68 -12.93 1.92
N SER A 687 23.25 -11.98 1.09
CA SER A 687 22.76 -12.22 -0.28
C SER A 687 23.76 -13.04 -1.10
N ARG A 688 25.05 -12.65 -1.06
CA ARG A 688 26.12 -13.42 -1.70
C ARG A 688 26.23 -14.82 -1.14
N SER A 689 26.17 -14.99 0.18
CA SER A 689 26.29 -16.30 0.82
C SER A 689 25.13 -17.24 0.47
N ILE A 690 23.91 -16.72 0.39
CA ILE A 690 22.72 -17.47 -0.07
C ILE A 690 22.92 -17.90 -1.53
N SER A 691 23.32 -16.99 -2.43
CA SER A 691 23.55 -17.33 -3.84
C SER A 691 24.68 -18.35 -4.07
N LEU A 692 25.63 -18.46 -3.13
CA LEU A 692 26.69 -19.48 -3.13
C LEU A 692 26.25 -20.82 -2.52
N GLY A 693 25.01 -20.92 -2.02
CA GLY A 693 24.46 -22.12 -1.37
C GLY A 693 25.06 -22.39 0.01
N LEU A 694 25.57 -21.36 0.69
CA LEU A 694 26.20 -21.48 2.02
C LEU A 694 25.19 -21.41 3.18
N VAL A 695 23.95 -21.02 2.87
CA VAL A 695 22.86 -20.85 3.84
C VAL A 695 21.74 -21.83 3.49
N ARG A 696 21.24 -22.58 4.48
CA ARG A 696 20.16 -23.57 4.33
C ARG A 696 18.78 -22.99 4.56
N SER A 697 18.67 -22.12 5.56
CA SER A 697 17.48 -21.33 5.86
C SER A 697 17.91 -19.96 6.38
N CYS A 698 17.05 -18.97 6.19
CA CYS A 698 17.27 -17.60 6.65
C CYS A 698 15.93 -16.99 7.04
N HIS A 699 15.91 -16.27 8.17
CA HIS A 699 14.78 -15.49 8.63
C HIS A 699 15.28 -14.10 9.04
N ASP A 700 14.51 -13.05 8.75
CA ASP A 700 14.76 -11.74 9.32
C ASP A 700 14.42 -11.68 10.83
N CYS A 701 14.92 -10.66 11.53
CA CYS A 701 14.56 -10.40 12.93
C CYS A 701 13.72 -9.11 13.03
N SER A 702 12.39 -9.24 13.06
CA SER A 702 11.45 -8.13 13.19
C SER A 702 10.79 -8.08 14.59
N GLU A 703 9.45 -8.18 14.67
CA GLU A 703 8.65 -8.09 15.88
C GLU A 703 9.02 -9.16 16.92
N GLY A 704 9.31 -8.72 18.13
CA GLY A 704 9.75 -9.61 19.22
C GLY A 704 11.19 -10.12 19.08
N GLY A 705 11.93 -9.69 18.06
CA GLY A 705 13.38 -9.88 17.95
C GLY A 705 13.82 -11.34 17.75
N ILE A 706 15.05 -11.63 18.17
CA ILE A 706 15.72 -12.92 17.93
C ILE A 706 14.96 -14.08 18.59
N GLY A 707 14.34 -13.85 19.75
CA GLY A 707 13.58 -14.89 20.45
C GLY A 707 12.40 -15.42 19.64
N VAL A 708 11.65 -14.52 18.99
CA VAL A 708 10.50 -14.87 18.15
C VAL A 708 10.97 -15.51 16.84
N ALA A 709 11.90 -14.87 16.12
CA ALA A 709 12.42 -15.41 14.87
C ALA A 709 12.99 -16.83 15.04
N ALA A 710 13.76 -17.09 16.11
CA ALA A 710 14.29 -18.42 16.39
C ALA A 710 13.18 -19.45 16.67
N ALA A 711 12.14 -19.05 17.40
CA ALA A 711 10.98 -19.91 17.66
C ALA A 711 10.26 -20.26 16.35
N GLU A 712 9.99 -19.28 15.48
CA GLU A 712 9.31 -19.45 14.20
C GLU A 712 10.07 -20.41 13.27
N MET A 713 11.39 -20.21 13.11
CA MET A 713 12.24 -21.13 12.35
C MET A 713 12.18 -22.55 12.89
N SER A 714 12.22 -22.70 14.22
CA SER A 714 12.28 -23.98 14.93
C SER A 714 10.98 -24.78 14.77
N PHE A 715 9.82 -24.20 15.08
CA PHE A 715 8.55 -24.94 15.05
C PHE A 715 8.01 -25.17 13.62
N ALA A 716 8.39 -24.33 12.66
CA ALA A 716 8.04 -24.54 11.25
C ALA A 716 8.92 -25.62 10.61
N GLY A 717 10.19 -25.68 10.99
CA GLY A 717 11.12 -26.75 10.60
C GLY A 717 10.88 -28.06 11.34
N GLY A 718 10.14 -28.06 12.46
CA GLY A 718 9.89 -29.26 13.26
C GLY A 718 11.11 -29.78 14.01
N PHE A 719 12.11 -28.92 14.25
CA PHE A 719 13.34 -29.24 14.97
C PHE A 719 13.49 -28.32 16.17
N GLY A 720 13.82 -28.86 17.34
CA GLY A 720 14.18 -28.06 18.50
C GLY A 720 15.47 -27.26 18.30
N MET A 721 15.80 -26.41 19.27
CA MET A 721 17.04 -25.62 19.25
C MET A 721 17.69 -25.54 20.64
N GLU A 722 19.02 -25.50 20.64
CA GLU A 722 19.83 -25.17 21.81
C GLU A 722 20.68 -23.94 21.48
N LEU A 723 20.38 -22.79 22.10
CA LEU A 723 20.95 -21.48 21.77
C LEU A 723 21.60 -20.80 22.99
N HIS A 724 22.48 -19.82 22.74
CA HIS A 724 23.21 -19.06 23.75
C HIS A 724 23.28 -17.55 23.44
N LEU A 725 22.72 -16.70 24.29
CA LEU A 725 22.70 -15.24 24.11
C LEU A 725 24.09 -14.59 24.10
N LYS A 726 25.05 -15.19 24.82
CA LYS A 726 26.42 -14.67 24.92
C LYS A 726 27.14 -14.54 23.58
N HIS A 727 26.66 -15.25 22.56
CA HIS A 727 27.24 -15.28 21.21
C HIS A 727 26.49 -14.39 20.22
N ILE A 728 25.38 -13.76 20.62
CA ILE A 728 24.69 -12.77 19.78
C ILE A 728 25.60 -11.55 19.62
N PRO A 729 25.85 -11.08 18.38
CA PRO A 729 26.60 -9.86 18.15
C PRO A 729 25.90 -8.64 18.75
N VAL A 730 26.69 -7.79 19.41
CA VAL A 730 26.26 -6.53 20.02
C VAL A 730 27.32 -5.46 19.70
N ASP A 731 26.89 -4.23 19.46
CA ASP A 731 27.81 -3.11 19.18
C ASP A 731 28.41 -2.54 20.48
N GLU A 732 27.54 -2.27 21.46
CA GLU A 732 27.92 -1.92 22.83
C GLU A 732 27.70 -3.12 23.76
N ASP A 733 28.37 -3.15 24.91
CA ASP A 733 28.12 -4.21 25.89
C ASP A 733 26.69 -4.08 26.45
N ILE A 734 25.80 -4.99 26.04
CA ILE A 734 24.43 -5.11 26.53
C ILE A 734 24.42 -6.18 27.61
N PRO A 735 24.39 -5.83 28.91
CA PRO A 735 24.49 -6.78 29.99
C PRO A 735 23.11 -7.26 30.45
N TYR A 736 22.11 -7.32 29.57
CA TYR A 736 20.73 -7.68 29.91
C TYR A 736 20.19 -8.72 28.93
N ASP A 737 19.63 -9.82 29.46
CA ASP A 737 19.13 -10.93 28.66
C ASP A 737 17.92 -10.54 27.80
N ASP A 738 16.96 -9.79 28.36
CA ASP A 738 15.76 -9.32 27.66
C ASP A 738 16.08 -8.42 26.46
N PHE A 739 17.02 -7.48 26.61
CA PHE A 739 17.45 -6.63 25.50
C PHE A 739 18.09 -7.44 24.37
N ARG A 740 18.96 -8.41 24.67
CA ARG A 740 19.56 -9.26 23.62
C ARG A 740 18.54 -10.14 22.93
N LEU A 741 17.52 -10.59 23.65
CA LEU A 741 16.51 -11.51 23.16
C LEU A 741 15.42 -10.81 22.34
N PHE A 742 14.93 -9.66 22.81
CA PHE A 742 13.70 -9.04 22.33
C PHE A 742 13.88 -7.66 21.68
N SER A 743 15.07 -7.07 21.68
CA SER A 743 15.31 -5.87 20.87
C SER A 743 14.97 -6.15 19.41
N GLU A 744 14.26 -5.22 18.79
CA GLU A 744 13.82 -5.28 17.39
C GLU A 744 14.79 -4.50 16.49
N SER A 745 16.09 -4.52 16.83
CA SER A 745 17.14 -3.85 16.06
C SER A 745 17.13 -4.31 14.60
N ASN A 746 17.22 -3.33 13.70
CA ASN A 746 17.19 -3.50 12.25
C ASN A 746 18.46 -4.20 11.70
N SER A 747 18.40 -4.60 10.44
CA SER A 747 19.50 -5.24 9.70
C SER A 747 20.04 -6.54 10.32
N ARG A 748 19.18 -7.34 10.97
CA ARG A 748 19.53 -8.63 11.58
C ARG A 748 18.78 -9.81 10.96
N PHE A 749 19.46 -10.96 10.99
CA PHE A 749 18.97 -12.23 10.46
C PHE A 749 19.37 -13.39 11.38
N ILE A 750 18.59 -14.47 11.35
CA ILE A 750 18.99 -15.79 11.84
C ILE A 750 19.18 -16.71 10.62
N VAL A 751 20.30 -17.43 10.59
CA VAL A 751 20.62 -18.32 9.47
C VAL A 751 21.04 -19.71 9.94
N GLU A 752 20.62 -20.71 9.19
CA GLU A 752 21.03 -22.11 9.35
C GLU A 752 22.17 -22.44 8.39
N VAL A 753 23.25 -23.01 8.90
CA VAL A 753 24.46 -23.38 8.14
C VAL A 753 24.83 -24.83 8.45
N GLU A 754 25.17 -25.60 7.41
CA GLU A 754 25.63 -26.97 7.63
C GLU A 754 27.04 -26.98 8.25
N PRO A 755 27.35 -27.90 9.19
CA PRO A 755 28.67 -27.99 9.77
C PRO A 755 29.80 -28.19 8.75
N ALA A 756 29.49 -28.83 7.60
CA ALA A 756 30.45 -29.09 6.54
C ALA A 756 30.90 -27.84 5.77
N ILE A 757 30.10 -26.77 5.77
CA ILE A 757 30.35 -25.51 5.04
C ILE A 757 30.54 -24.31 5.98
N GLN A 758 30.68 -24.58 7.28
CA GLN A 758 30.85 -23.57 8.33
C GLN A 758 31.97 -22.59 7.99
N THR A 759 33.15 -23.10 7.65
CA THR A 759 34.34 -22.27 7.41
C THR A 759 34.14 -21.38 6.18
N GLU A 760 33.50 -21.88 5.12
CA GLU A 760 33.17 -21.12 3.92
C GLU A 760 32.21 -19.98 4.23
N PHE A 761 31.15 -20.24 5.01
CA PHE A 761 30.21 -19.22 5.46
C PHE A 761 30.90 -18.14 6.31
N GLU A 762 31.64 -18.53 7.35
CA GLU A 762 32.35 -17.60 8.24
C GLU A 762 33.36 -16.74 7.49
N ASN A 763 34.01 -17.28 6.45
CA ASN A 763 34.90 -16.52 5.58
C ASN A 763 34.15 -15.49 4.73
N GLN A 764 32.94 -15.80 4.24
CA GLN A 764 32.12 -14.82 3.50
C GLN A 764 31.59 -13.70 4.41
N MET A 765 31.33 -14.02 5.68
CA MET A 765 30.87 -13.05 6.69
C MET A 765 32.02 -12.25 7.33
N ASN A 766 33.28 -12.49 6.96
CA ASN A 766 34.41 -11.80 7.56
C ASN A 766 34.32 -10.28 7.36
N GLY A 767 34.34 -9.54 8.48
CA GLY A 767 34.15 -8.08 8.50
C GLY A 767 32.72 -7.63 8.78
N ILE A 768 31.77 -8.57 8.83
CA ILE A 768 30.39 -8.35 9.25
C ILE A 768 30.23 -8.84 10.70
N PRO A 769 29.39 -8.20 11.54
CA PRO A 769 29.01 -8.76 12.83
C PRO A 769 28.20 -10.05 12.62
N PHE A 770 28.73 -11.19 13.09
CA PHE A 770 27.98 -12.45 13.12
C PHE A 770 28.44 -13.31 14.30
N GLY A 771 27.57 -14.21 14.76
CA GLY A 771 27.85 -15.07 15.89
C GLY A 771 27.17 -16.44 15.77
N HIS A 772 27.93 -17.50 16.02
CA HIS A 772 27.41 -18.87 16.16
C HIS A 772 26.72 -18.99 17.52
N ILE A 773 25.38 -19.00 17.52
CA ILE A 773 24.60 -18.97 18.75
C ILE A 773 24.18 -20.35 19.23
N GLY A 774 24.28 -21.38 18.40
CA GLY A 774 23.92 -22.73 18.80
C GLY A 774 23.61 -23.63 17.61
N LYS A 775 22.70 -24.59 17.81
CA LYS A 775 22.37 -25.60 16.80
C LYS A 775 20.90 -26.03 16.87
N SER A 776 20.40 -26.55 15.77
CA SER A 776 19.16 -27.32 15.74
C SER A 776 19.37 -28.71 16.36
N ILE A 777 18.33 -29.28 16.97
CA ILE A 777 18.35 -30.58 17.63
C ILE A 777 17.15 -31.44 17.23
N GLU A 778 17.27 -32.76 17.36
CA GLU A 778 16.23 -33.72 16.96
C GLU A 778 15.06 -33.79 17.95
N SER A 779 15.26 -33.41 19.22
CA SER A 779 14.16 -33.31 20.19
C SER A 779 13.28 -32.09 19.92
N ASN A 780 12.07 -32.09 20.48
CA ASN A 780 11.14 -30.94 20.42
C ASN A 780 11.49 -29.83 21.42
N GLU A 781 12.66 -29.89 22.07
CA GLU A 781 13.06 -28.95 23.11
C GLU A 781 13.54 -27.64 22.49
N PHE A 782 13.12 -26.53 23.08
CA PHE A 782 13.60 -25.19 22.74
C PHE A 782 14.25 -24.60 23.98
N ILE A 783 15.58 -24.51 23.96
CA ILE A 783 16.41 -24.12 25.10
C ILE A 783 17.25 -22.93 24.68
N LEU A 784 17.15 -21.84 25.43
CA LEU A 784 17.96 -20.66 25.25
C LEU A 784 18.62 -20.28 26.57
N ASN A 785 19.96 -20.25 26.54
CA ASN A 785 20.78 -19.95 27.70
C ASN A 785 21.14 -18.46 27.71
N GLY A 786 20.97 -17.82 28.86
CA GLY A 786 21.29 -16.43 29.11
C GLY A 786 22.79 -16.14 29.16
N LEU A 787 23.13 -14.91 29.49
CA LEU A 787 24.52 -14.43 29.54
C LEU A 787 25.38 -15.15 30.58
N GLU A 788 24.79 -15.54 31.71
CA GLU A 788 25.46 -16.31 32.78
C GLU A 788 25.46 -17.84 32.51
N GLY A 789 24.84 -18.28 31.41
CA GLY A 789 24.83 -19.66 30.96
C GLY A 789 23.76 -20.56 31.58
N ASN A 790 22.90 -20.03 32.44
CA ASN A 790 21.65 -20.67 32.87
C ASN A 790 20.61 -20.66 31.73
N ALA A 791 19.76 -21.68 31.68
CA ALA A 791 18.59 -21.65 30.82
C ALA A 791 17.62 -20.56 31.32
N ILE A 792 17.25 -19.65 30.43
CA ILE A 792 16.29 -18.56 30.68
C ILE A 792 15.00 -18.74 29.88
N ILE A 793 15.03 -19.61 28.87
CA ILE A 793 13.84 -20.19 28.23
C ILE A 793 14.09 -21.69 28.13
N GLU A 794 13.15 -22.48 28.64
CA GLU A 794 13.14 -23.94 28.54
C GLU A 794 11.71 -24.41 28.30
N THR A 795 11.42 -24.78 27.05
CA THR A 795 10.06 -25.15 26.60
C THR A 795 10.12 -26.13 25.44
N THR A 796 8.98 -26.36 24.78
CA THR A 796 8.89 -27.20 23.57
C THR A 796 8.39 -26.39 22.39
N ILE A 797 8.82 -26.78 21.19
CA ILE A 797 8.35 -26.18 19.93
C ILE A 797 6.82 -26.30 19.77
N ASP A 798 6.22 -27.37 20.31
CA ASP A 798 4.77 -27.58 20.30
C ASP A 798 4.03 -26.52 21.14
N LYS A 799 4.57 -26.17 22.32
CA LYS A 799 4.00 -25.14 23.18
C LYS A 799 4.11 -23.75 22.54
N LEU A 800 5.27 -23.45 21.92
CA LEU A 800 5.49 -22.19 21.20
C LEU A 800 4.54 -22.07 20.00
N LYS A 801 4.47 -23.09 19.16
CA LYS A 801 3.57 -23.14 17.99
C LYS A 801 2.11 -23.01 18.38
N SER A 802 1.69 -23.70 19.45
CA SER A 802 0.31 -23.60 19.96
C SER A 802 -0.03 -22.19 20.43
N ALA A 803 0.90 -21.49 21.11
CA ALA A 803 0.69 -20.10 21.51
C ALA A 803 0.58 -19.19 20.29
N TRP A 804 1.41 -19.42 19.27
CA TRP A 804 1.42 -18.66 18.02
C TRP A 804 0.17 -18.88 17.14
N GLN A 805 -0.34 -20.11 17.02
CA GLN A 805 -1.51 -20.40 16.16
C GLN A 805 -2.85 -20.02 16.80
N THR A 806 -3.01 -20.07 18.12
CA THR A 806 -4.35 -19.93 18.74
C THR A 806 -5.07 -18.58 18.53
N PRO A 807 -4.41 -17.40 18.58
CA PRO A 807 -5.10 -16.11 18.73
C PRO A 807 -6.14 -15.76 17.66
N LEU A 808 -5.86 -16.08 16.38
CA LEU A 808 -6.70 -15.67 15.25
C LEU A 808 -7.60 -16.81 14.69
N HIS A 809 -7.71 -17.94 15.38
CA HIS A 809 -8.52 -19.09 14.95
C HIS A 809 -9.99 -19.07 15.43
N SER A 810 -10.49 -17.96 16.00
CA SER A 810 -11.81 -17.87 16.68
C SER A 810 -12.94 -17.04 16.04
#